data_AF-A0A7L1P2B5-F1
#
_entry.id   AF-A0A7L1P2B5-F1
#
_cell.length_a   1.000
_cell.length_b   1.000
_cell.length_c   1.000
_cell.angle_alpha   90.00
_cell.angle_beta   90.00
_cell.angle_gamma   90.00
#
_symmetry.space_group_name_H-M   'P 1'
#
loop_
_entity.id
_entity.type
_entity.pdbx_description
1 polymer ?
#
loop_
_entity_poly.entity_id
_entity_poly.type
_entity_poly.pdbx_seq_one_letter_code
_entity_poly.pdbx_strand_id
1 'polypeptide(L)'
;MDTVEMNSVSLKRPRSEDDVANADEIKRQKILEKSQAGNDSGQSIESVTEHPEDTKNEIIPNEESEEQEEEELEDGDEDGDPESLADMMKHGLTESDVGITKFVSSHKGFSGILKERYSDFVVHEIGKDGRVSHLDDFSVPVDDEDPPEETFTVLSDEDKQRLEELQLFKNKETSVAIEVIEDTKEKRTVIHQAVKSLFPGLETKTEDRDGKKYIIAYHAAGKKALANPRKHSWPKSRGSYCHFVLYKENKDTMDAINVLSKFLRVKPNIFSYMGTKDKRAITVQEIAVLRITAQRLAHLNKCLMNFRLGNFSYKNHPLKLGELQGNHFTVVLRNITGTDDQIEQAMHSLREIGFINYYGMQRFGTTAVPTYQIGRAILQNNWNEVMDLILKPRPGAEKGYLVKCREEWAKTKDPAAALKKLPVKRCVEGQLLRGLLKFGMKNIISAFGIIPRNNRLMYIHSYQSYVWNNMVSKRIEEYGLRAVPGDLILKGATAVHIEEGDVGNYTIHDVVMPLPGFDVIYPKHKIGEAYKEMLVADNLDINNMRHKIRDYSLSGAYRKIIIRPQNVSWEVVAYDDPKIPLFTTDLDKLEGKPLPVLPTDGKFRALKMDFSLPPSTYATMAIREVLKMDTSIKNQTQLNTTWLR
;
A
#
# COMPACT_ATOMS: atom_id res chain seq x y z
N MET A 1 -27.55 -15.38 21.56
CA MET A 1 -28.21 -16.12 20.47
C MET A 1 -27.86 -15.41 19.18
N ASP A 2 -26.97 -16.08 18.44
CA ASP A 2 -26.58 -15.94 17.03
C ASP A 2 -26.18 -14.55 16.50
N THR A 3 -24.90 -14.24 16.68
CA THR A 3 -24.14 -13.21 15.96
C THR A 3 -23.69 -13.76 14.60
N VAL A 4 -24.19 -13.21 13.50
CA VAL A 4 -23.81 -13.59 12.14
C VAL A 4 -22.77 -12.62 11.57
N GLU A 5 -21.65 -13.18 11.14
CA GLU A 5 -20.49 -12.53 10.51
C GLU A 5 -20.88 -11.78 9.21
N MET A 6 -20.47 -10.50 9.10
CA MET A 6 -20.53 -9.73 7.84
C MET A 6 -19.14 -9.67 7.22
N ASN A 7 -18.89 -10.52 6.21
CA ASN A 7 -17.70 -10.45 5.35
C ASN A 7 -18.00 -9.61 4.10
N SER A 8 -17.27 -8.51 3.88
CA SER A 8 -17.27 -7.77 2.61
C SER A 8 -16.08 -8.23 1.74
N VAL A 9 -16.29 -9.29 0.97
CA VAL A 9 -15.42 -9.70 -0.14
C VAL A 9 -16.25 -9.59 -1.43
N SER A 10 -15.65 -9.08 -2.51
CA SER A 10 -16.25 -9.13 -3.85
C SER A 10 -16.64 -10.57 -4.21
N LEU A 11 -17.93 -10.88 -4.12
CA LEU A 11 -18.48 -12.19 -4.45
C LEU A 11 -19.32 -12.07 -5.71
N LYS A 12 -18.86 -12.71 -6.78
CA LYS A 12 -19.61 -12.89 -8.03
C LYS A 12 -20.77 -13.86 -7.80
N ARG A 13 -21.88 -13.66 -8.50
CA ARG A 13 -23.00 -14.63 -8.58
C ARG A 13 -22.51 -16.04 -9.02
N PRO A 14 -23.11 -17.13 -8.51
CA PRO A 14 -22.88 -18.47 -9.04
C PRO A 14 -23.46 -18.57 -10.46
N ARG A 15 -22.78 -19.32 -11.34
CA ARG A 15 -23.28 -19.67 -12.69
C ARG A 15 -24.36 -20.76 -12.59
N SER A 16 -25.35 -20.71 -13.47
CA SER A 16 -26.41 -21.71 -13.61
C SER A 16 -25.88 -23.05 -14.12
N GLU A 17 -26.51 -24.16 -13.70
CA GLU A 17 -26.11 -25.55 -14.00
C GLU A 17 -26.11 -25.87 -15.51
N ASP A 18 -26.87 -25.13 -16.32
CA ASP A 18 -26.93 -25.31 -17.78
C ASP A 18 -25.63 -24.94 -18.52
N ASP A 19 -24.80 -24.05 -17.96
CA ASP A 19 -23.53 -23.63 -18.58
C ASP A 19 -22.40 -24.67 -18.38
N VAL A 20 -22.56 -25.58 -17.41
CA VAL A 20 -21.55 -26.61 -17.09
C VAL A 20 -21.72 -27.83 -18.00
N ALA A 21 -22.97 -28.21 -18.31
CA ALA A 21 -23.29 -29.33 -19.18
C ALA A 21 -22.75 -29.15 -20.61
N ASN A 22 -22.86 -27.93 -21.15
CA ASN A 22 -22.44 -27.61 -22.52
C ASN A 22 -20.90 -27.56 -22.67
N ALA A 23 -20.17 -27.26 -21.59
CA ALA A 23 -18.70 -27.22 -21.61
C ALA A 23 -18.05 -28.61 -21.57
N ASP A 24 -18.71 -29.59 -20.95
CA ASP A 24 -18.20 -30.97 -20.86
C ASP A 24 -18.45 -31.77 -22.15
N GLU A 25 -19.50 -31.43 -22.90
CA GLU A 25 -19.80 -32.05 -24.21
C GLU A 25 -18.77 -31.62 -25.29
N ILE A 26 -18.38 -30.34 -25.31
CA ILE A 26 -17.36 -29.79 -26.21
C ILE A 26 -15.96 -30.35 -25.90
N LYS A 27 -15.67 -30.67 -24.63
CA LYS A 27 -14.40 -31.30 -24.23
C LYS A 27 -14.30 -32.76 -24.64
N ARG A 28 -15.41 -33.51 -24.66
CA ARG A 28 -15.42 -34.92 -25.08
C ARG A 28 -15.21 -35.09 -26.59
N GLN A 29 -15.74 -34.20 -27.42
CA GLN A 29 -15.52 -34.25 -28.87
C GLN A 29 -14.07 -33.98 -29.28
N LYS A 30 -13.35 -33.07 -28.61
CA LYS A 30 -11.94 -32.75 -28.93
C LYS A 30 -10.92 -33.82 -28.54
N ILE A 31 -11.29 -34.79 -27.71
CA ILE A 31 -10.39 -35.88 -27.26
C ILE A 31 -10.48 -37.09 -28.21
N LEU A 32 -11.62 -37.29 -28.89
CA LEU A 32 -11.79 -38.36 -29.88
C LEU A 32 -11.09 -38.09 -31.22
N GLU A 33 -10.92 -36.83 -31.64
CA GLU A 33 -10.28 -36.51 -32.93
C GLU A 33 -8.74 -36.55 -32.92
N LYS A 34 -8.10 -36.62 -31.74
CA LYS A 34 -6.63 -36.60 -31.61
C LYS A 34 -5.97 -37.98 -31.45
N SER A 35 -6.74 -39.06 -31.47
CA SER A 35 -6.25 -40.43 -31.22
C SER A 35 -6.23 -41.34 -32.45
N GLN A 36 -6.50 -40.81 -33.65
CA GLN A 36 -6.38 -41.56 -34.92
C GLN A 36 -5.65 -40.74 -36.00
N ALA A 37 -4.32 -40.79 -36.01
CA ALA A 37 -3.51 -40.60 -37.22
C ALA A 37 -2.03 -40.87 -36.89
N GLY A 38 -1.60 -42.12 -37.08
CA GLY A 38 -0.20 -42.53 -37.09
C GLY A 38 0.00 -43.59 -38.17
N ASN A 39 1.04 -43.37 -38.98
CA ASN A 39 1.68 -44.24 -39.98
C ASN A 39 0.95 -44.54 -41.29
N ASP A 40 1.52 -44.06 -42.41
CA ASP A 40 2.06 -44.94 -43.45
C ASP A 40 3.17 -44.25 -44.30
N SER A 41 3.90 -45.10 -44.99
CA SER A 41 5.25 -45.12 -45.53
C SER A 41 5.49 -44.54 -46.94
N GLY A 42 6.77 -44.24 -47.27
CA GLY A 42 7.43 -44.78 -48.47
C GLY A 42 7.78 -43.88 -49.68
N GLN A 43 9.11 -43.79 -49.97
CA GLN A 43 9.79 -43.56 -51.27
C GLN A 43 9.72 -42.14 -51.91
N SER A 44 10.72 -41.56 -52.59
CA SER A 44 12.13 -41.87 -52.96
C SER A 44 12.69 -40.67 -53.79
N ILE A 45 14.03 -40.62 -53.97
CA ILE A 45 14.83 -39.98 -55.06
C ILE A 45 15.68 -38.73 -54.67
N GLU A 46 17.01 -38.97 -54.64
CA GLU A 46 18.19 -38.27 -55.24
C GLU A 46 18.16 -36.74 -55.48
N SER A 47 19.23 -35.94 -55.45
CA SER A 47 20.68 -36.05 -55.12
C SER A 47 21.34 -34.66 -55.37
N VAL A 48 22.59 -34.48 -54.91
CA VAL A 48 23.63 -33.53 -55.42
C VAL A 48 23.71 -32.08 -54.85
N THR A 49 24.69 -31.92 -53.95
CA THR A 49 25.75 -30.87 -53.77
C THR A 49 25.47 -29.37 -54.00
N GLU A 50 25.82 -28.52 -53.02
CA GLU A 50 27.05 -27.70 -52.95
C GLU A 50 26.98 -26.70 -51.76
N HIS A 51 28.10 -26.56 -51.04
CA HIS A 51 28.43 -25.43 -50.13
C HIS A 51 29.41 -24.53 -50.91
N PRO A 52 29.48 -23.18 -50.67
CA PRO A 52 29.99 -22.64 -49.39
C PRO A 52 29.47 -21.26 -48.92
N GLU A 53 29.76 -21.01 -47.63
CA GLU A 53 30.10 -19.73 -46.96
C GLU A 53 29.25 -18.46 -47.21
N ASP A 54 28.60 -17.90 -46.17
CA ASP A 54 29.24 -16.89 -45.32
C ASP A 54 28.37 -16.36 -44.15
N THR A 55 29.01 -16.22 -42.99
CA THR A 55 28.83 -15.24 -41.88
C THR A 55 27.44 -14.66 -41.49
N LYS A 56 26.94 -15.07 -40.30
CA LYS A 56 26.85 -14.27 -39.04
C LYS A 56 25.88 -14.90 -38.03
N ASN A 57 26.46 -15.52 -36.99
CA ASN A 57 25.77 -15.84 -35.75
C ASN A 57 25.68 -14.58 -34.88
N GLU A 58 24.49 -14.04 -34.66
CA GLU A 58 24.22 -13.24 -33.46
C GLU A 58 23.35 -14.07 -32.51
N ILE A 59 24.02 -14.52 -31.46
CA ILE A 59 23.49 -15.22 -30.30
C ILE A 59 22.75 -14.19 -29.45
N ILE A 60 21.47 -14.43 -29.21
CA ILE A 60 20.65 -13.71 -28.23
C ILE A 60 21.19 -14.04 -26.82
N PRO A 61 21.66 -13.07 -26.02
CA PRO A 61 22.00 -13.34 -24.62
C PRO A 61 20.72 -13.40 -23.78
N ASN A 62 20.60 -14.47 -23.00
CA ASN A 62 19.69 -14.62 -21.88
C ASN A 62 19.85 -13.45 -20.89
N GLU A 63 18.81 -12.61 -20.74
CA GLU A 63 18.72 -11.58 -19.70
C GLU A 63 18.33 -12.22 -18.35
N GLU A 64 19.27 -12.87 -17.67
CA GLU A 64 19.17 -13.24 -16.24
C GLU A 64 20.31 -12.58 -15.40
N SER A 65 21.02 -11.59 -15.93
CA SER A 65 22.24 -11.07 -15.29
C SER A 65 22.33 -9.54 -15.12
N GLU A 66 21.21 -8.81 -15.06
CA GLU A 66 21.20 -7.40 -14.64
C GLU A 66 20.44 -7.18 -13.32
N GLU A 67 20.66 -8.09 -12.36
CA GLU A 67 20.28 -7.89 -10.96
C GLU A 67 21.51 -7.56 -10.11
N GLN A 68 22.07 -6.36 -10.23
CA GLN A 68 22.89 -5.73 -9.19
C GLN A 68 23.39 -4.37 -9.68
N GLU A 69 22.78 -3.30 -9.16
CA GLU A 69 23.36 -1.97 -8.86
C GLU A 69 22.17 -1.00 -8.68
N GLU A 70 21.51 -1.09 -7.52
CA GLU A 70 20.74 0.04 -6.99
C GLU A 70 21.67 0.72 -5.98
N GLU A 71 22.30 1.83 -6.38
CA GLU A 71 22.98 2.72 -5.46
C GLU A 71 21.98 3.25 -4.42
N GLU A 72 22.43 3.27 -3.17
CA GLU A 72 21.72 3.85 -2.03
C GLU A 72 21.53 5.34 -2.30
N LEU A 73 20.28 5.76 -2.49
CA LEU A 73 19.92 7.16 -2.37
C LEU A 73 19.48 7.39 -0.92
N GLU A 74 20.29 8.11 -0.17
CA GLU A 74 19.79 8.94 0.92
C GLU A 74 18.71 9.84 0.33
N ASP A 75 17.49 9.78 0.89
CA ASP A 75 16.47 10.78 0.66
C ASP A 75 17.04 12.11 1.18
N GLY A 76 17.73 12.83 0.30
CA GLY A 76 18.14 14.21 0.55
C GLY A 76 16.91 15.00 0.97
N ASP A 77 17.07 15.73 2.07
CA ASP A 77 16.06 16.45 2.82
C ASP A 77 14.86 16.91 1.96
N GLU A 78 13.65 16.48 2.34
CA GLU A 78 12.37 17.05 1.88
C GLU A 78 12.18 18.48 2.45
N ASP A 79 13.24 19.29 2.54
CA ASP A 79 13.11 20.73 2.72
C ASP A 79 12.79 21.34 1.36
N GLY A 80 11.48 21.51 1.14
CA GLY A 80 10.90 21.98 -0.09
C GLY A 80 11.53 23.29 -0.56
N ASP A 81 12.09 23.25 -1.76
CA ASP A 81 12.44 24.45 -2.51
C ASP A 81 11.22 25.41 -2.54
N PRO A 82 11.35 26.66 -2.07
CA PRO A 82 10.27 27.64 -2.05
C PRO A 82 9.56 27.81 -3.41
N GLU A 83 10.28 27.60 -4.52
CA GLU A 83 9.70 27.62 -5.88
C GLU A 83 8.71 26.46 -6.13
N SER A 84 9.04 25.25 -5.67
CA SER A 84 8.18 24.06 -5.79
C SER A 84 6.86 24.21 -5.02
N LEU A 85 6.93 24.87 -3.86
CA LEU A 85 5.76 25.13 -3.01
C LEU A 85 4.80 26.15 -3.65
N ALA A 86 5.34 27.21 -4.27
CA ALA A 86 4.55 28.24 -4.95
C ALA A 86 3.84 27.70 -6.21
N ASP A 87 4.50 26.83 -6.97
CA ASP A 87 3.90 26.19 -8.15
C ASP A 87 2.78 25.20 -7.78
N MET A 88 2.93 24.48 -6.66
CA MET A 88 1.87 23.63 -6.10
C MET A 88 0.62 24.45 -5.75
N MET A 89 0.79 25.68 -5.24
CA MET A 89 -0.31 26.58 -4.91
C MET A 89 -1.06 27.11 -6.15
N LYS A 90 -0.39 27.22 -7.30
CA LYS A 90 -0.97 27.80 -8.53
C LYS A 90 -1.71 26.78 -9.39
N HIS A 91 -1.26 25.53 -9.42
CA HIS A 91 -1.75 24.49 -10.34
C HIS A 91 -2.31 23.21 -9.67
N GLY A 92 -2.49 23.21 -8.35
CA GLY A 92 -3.03 22.06 -7.61
C GLY A 92 -4.54 21.82 -7.83
N LEU A 93 -4.93 20.53 -7.82
CA LEU A 93 -6.32 20.07 -7.88
C LEU A 93 -7.07 20.43 -6.59
N THR A 94 -8.30 20.92 -6.72
CA THR A 94 -9.18 21.26 -5.59
C THR A 94 -10.22 20.17 -5.32
N GLU A 95 -10.88 20.21 -4.16
CA GLU A 95 -11.98 19.31 -3.83
C GLU A 95 -13.17 19.43 -4.80
N SER A 96 -13.47 20.65 -5.23
CA SER A 96 -14.55 20.94 -6.20
C SER A 96 -14.30 20.28 -7.55
N ASP A 97 -13.04 20.25 -8.01
CA ASP A 97 -12.66 19.63 -9.29
C ASP A 97 -12.93 18.13 -9.33
N VAL A 98 -13.01 17.48 -8.16
CA VAL A 98 -13.26 16.04 -8.02
C VAL A 98 -14.61 15.72 -7.37
N GLY A 99 -15.53 16.68 -7.40
CA GLY A 99 -16.93 16.50 -7.00
C GLY A 99 -17.16 16.44 -5.49
N ILE A 100 -16.23 16.94 -4.66
CA ILE A 100 -16.36 16.98 -3.20
C ILE A 100 -16.89 18.37 -2.80
N THR A 101 -18.22 18.52 -2.68
CA THR A 101 -18.83 19.86 -2.54
C THR A 101 -19.83 20.01 -1.40
N LYS A 102 -20.36 18.92 -0.83
CA LYS A 102 -21.40 18.97 0.20
C LYS A 102 -20.85 18.64 1.60
N PHE A 103 -21.63 18.96 2.62
CA PHE A 103 -21.36 18.69 4.03
C PHE A 103 -22.62 18.11 4.69
N VAL A 104 -22.47 17.43 5.82
CA VAL A 104 -23.58 16.89 6.62
C VAL A 104 -24.13 17.95 7.57
N SER A 105 -23.26 18.51 8.39
CA SER A 105 -23.61 19.45 9.43
C SER A 105 -23.93 20.83 8.86
N SER A 106 -24.63 21.66 9.62
CA SER A 106 -24.89 23.09 9.31
C SER A 106 -24.05 24.06 10.14
N HIS A 107 -23.18 23.58 11.04
CA HIS A 107 -22.33 24.43 11.89
C HIS A 107 -21.43 25.38 11.08
N LYS A 108 -20.94 26.46 11.69
CA LYS A 108 -20.02 27.39 11.02
C LYS A 108 -18.59 26.83 11.06
N GLY A 109 -17.97 26.66 9.89
CA GLY A 109 -16.60 26.16 9.77
C GLY A 109 -15.56 26.99 10.50
N PHE A 110 -14.44 26.36 10.81
CA PHE A 110 -13.28 26.97 11.46
C PHE A 110 -11.98 26.39 10.91
N SER A 111 -10.87 27.10 11.10
CA SER A 111 -9.56 26.68 10.59
C SER A 111 -8.85 25.79 11.58
N GLY A 112 -8.01 24.90 11.06
CA GLY A 112 -7.12 24.03 11.79
C GLY A 112 -6.09 23.44 10.82
N ILE A 113 -4.86 23.28 11.31
CA ILE A 113 -3.74 22.78 10.52
C ILE A 113 -3.67 21.26 10.69
N LEU A 114 -3.73 20.53 9.58
CA LEU A 114 -3.64 19.07 9.54
C LEU A 114 -2.22 18.63 9.16
N LYS A 115 -1.70 17.60 9.86
CA LYS A 115 -0.40 16.98 9.57
C LYS A 115 0.76 17.99 9.54
N GLU A 116 0.71 19.02 10.42
CA GLU A 116 1.85 19.92 10.65
C GLU A 116 3.09 19.07 10.95
N ARG A 117 2.94 18.09 11.85
CA ARG A 117 3.89 17.00 12.06
C ARG A 117 3.29 15.66 11.66
N TYR A 118 4.11 14.70 11.25
CA TYR A 118 3.63 13.33 10.98
C TYR A 118 3.10 12.67 12.27
N SER A 119 3.60 13.08 13.44
CA SER A 119 3.16 12.61 14.76
C SER A 119 1.78 13.15 15.16
N ASP A 120 1.24 14.16 14.48
CA ASP A 120 -0.12 14.66 14.74
C ASP A 120 -1.20 13.78 14.08
N PHE A 121 -0.80 12.73 13.36
CA PHE A 121 -1.71 11.83 12.65
C PHE A 121 -1.29 10.39 12.86
N VAL A 122 -2.00 9.70 13.74
CA VAL A 122 -1.68 8.33 14.15
C VAL A 122 -2.80 7.39 13.75
N VAL A 123 -2.40 6.24 13.22
CA VAL A 123 -3.32 5.24 12.67
C VAL A 123 -2.99 3.87 13.24
N HIS A 124 -3.93 3.27 13.96
CA HIS A 124 -3.84 1.88 14.41
C HIS A 124 -4.83 1.02 13.63
N GLU A 125 -4.35 -0.07 13.02
CA GLU A 125 -5.21 -1.01 12.29
C GLU A 125 -6.17 -1.75 13.23
N ILE A 126 -7.43 -1.92 12.82
CA ILE A 126 -8.39 -2.78 13.52
C ILE A 126 -8.43 -4.11 12.77
N GLY A 127 -7.88 -5.14 13.40
CA GLY A 127 -7.74 -6.48 12.84
C GLY A 127 -9.09 -7.15 12.57
N LYS A 128 -9.06 -8.31 11.90
CA LYS A 128 -10.25 -9.11 11.57
C LYS A 128 -11.05 -9.52 12.82
N ASP A 129 -10.37 -9.71 13.94
CA ASP A 129 -10.93 -10.06 15.25
C ASP A 129 -11.43 -8.84 16.05
N GLY A 130 -11.34 -7.63 15.49
CA GLY A 130 -11.74 -6.38 16.14
C GLY A 130 -10.68 -5.79 17.08
N ARG A 131 -9.51 -6.44 17.23
CA ARG A 131 -8.43 -5.88 18.06
C ARG A 131 -7.74 -4.72 17.35
N VAL A 132 -7.49 -3.64 18.09
CA VAL A 132 -6.66 -2.53 17.63
C VAL A 132 -5.20 -2.94 17.78
N SER A 133 -4.44 -2.90 16.69
CA SER A 133 -3.01 -3.23 16.70
C SER A 133 -2.23 -2.13 17.41
N HIS A 134 -1.57 -2.47 18.52
CA HIS A 134 -0.62 -1.63 19.23
C HIS A 134 0.76 -2.27 19.22
N LEU A 135 1.81 -1.45 19.25
CA LEU A 135 3.17 -1.91 19.54
C LEU A 135 3.42 -1.76 21.04
N ASP A 136 3.25 -2.83 21.81
CA ASP A 136 3.36 -2.81 23.27
C ASP A 136 4.21 -3.96 23.84
N ASP A 137 4.79 -4.81 22.97
CA ASP A 137 5.66 -5.89 23.39
C ASP A 137 6.79 -6.17 22.38
N PHE A 138 8.04 -6.26 22.87
CA PHE A 138 9.21 -6.68 22.08
C PHE A 138 9.65 -8.12 22.37
N SER A 139 8.95 -8.84 23.25
CA SER A 139 9.29 -10.19 23.65
C SER A 139 9.24 -11.15 22.45
N VAL A 140 10.20 -12.08 22.41
CA VAL A 140 10.22 -13.12 21.40
C VAL A 140 9.50 -14.35 21.96
N PRO A 141 8.49 -14.92 21.28
CA PRO A 141 7.83 -16.14 21.72
C PRO A 141 8.85 -17.28 21.83
N VAL A 142 8.91 -17.87 23.01
CA VAL A 142 9.72 -19.06 23.30
C VAL A 142 9.04 -20.27 22.66
N ASP A 143 9.77 -21.03 21.85
CA ASP A 143 9.31 -22.32 21.35
C ASP A 143 10.09 -23.44 22.05
N ASP A 144 9.40 -24.48 22.51
CA ASP A 144 10.02 -25.62 23.22
C ASP A 144 11.05 -26.37 22.34
N GLU A 145 10.96 -26.20 21.01
CA GLU A 145 11.90 -26.74 20.03
C GLU A 145 13.05 -25.79 19.64
N ASP A 146 13.07 -24.54 20.14
CA ASP A 146 14.22 -23.66 19.94
C ASP A 146 15.43 -24.17 20.76
N PRO A 147 16.69 -23.93 20.30
CA PRO A 147 17.87 -24.32 21.07
C PRO A 147 17.77 -23.73 22.48
N PRO A 148 18.11 -24.47 23.55
CA PRO A 148 18.07 -23.95 24.92
C PRO A 148 18.88 -22.65 25.05
N GLU A 149 18.51 -21.77 25.97
CA GLU A 149 19.28 -20.55 26.29
C GLU A 149 20.78 -20.83 26.52
N GLU A 150 21.11 -22.04 27.02
CA GLU A 150 22.48 -22.54 27.21
C GLU A 150 23.32 -22.64 25.92
N THR A 151 22.69 -22.78 24.76
CA THR A 151 23.39 -22.74 23.45
C THR A 151 23.89 -21.33 23.13
N PHE A 152 23.25 -20.30 23.70
CA PHE A 152 23.55 -18.88 23.49
C PHE A 152 24.49 -18.30 24.56
N THR A 153 24.72 -19.01 25.67
CA THR A 153 25.69 -18.65 26.70
C THR A 153 27.14 -18.96 26.32
N VAL A 154 27.37 -19.70 25.22
CA VAL A 154 28.73 -20.07 24.75
C VAL A 154 29.42 -18.91 24.03
N LEU A 155 28.65 -17.95 23.51
CA LEU A 155 29.18 -16.73 22.89
C LEU A 155 29.17 -15.60 23.93
N SER A 156 30.32 -14.95 24.13
CA SER A 156 30.39 -13.75 24.95
C SER A 156 29.55 -12.62 24.33
N ASP A 157 29.10 -11.66 25.13
CA ASP A 157 28.32 -10.54 24.61
C ASP A 157 29.14 -9.65 23.66
N GLU A 158 30.46 -9.55 23.88
CA GLU A 158 31.37 -8.91 22.92
C GLU A 158 31.44 -9.64 21.58
N ASP A 159 31.54 -10.98 21.59
CA ASP A 159 31.58 -11.77 20.35
C ASP A 159 30.26 -11.69 19.61
N LYS A 160 29.13 -11.70 20.33
CA LYS A 160 27.81 -11.45 19.73
C LYS A 160 27.80 -10.09 19.05
N GLN A 161 28.22 -9.02 19.73
CA GLN A 161 28.24 -7.68 19.15
C GLN A 161 29.14 -7.58 17.90
N ARG A 162 30.33 -8.20 17.91
CA ARG A 162 31.21 -8.24 16.73
C ARG A 162 30.59 -9.02 15.57
N LEU A 163 29.93 -10.15 15.86
CA LEU A 163 29.20 -10.93 14.85
C LEU A 163 27.98 -10.19 14.30
N GLU A 164 27.29 -9.42 15.15
CA GLU A 164 26.19 -8.53 14.76
C GLU A 164 26.67 -7.46 13.78
N GLU A 165 27.76 -6.76 14.10
CA GLU A 165 28.38 -5.78 13.20
C GLU A 165 28.77 -6.44 11.87
N LEU A 166 29.42 -7.61 11.93
CA LEU A 166 29.79 -8.34 10.73
C LEU A 166 28.56 -8.68 9.88
N GLN A 167 27.45 -9.14 10.47
CA GLN A 167 26.24 -9.50 9.70
C GLN A 167 25.57 -8.29 9.04
N LEU A 168 25.62 -7.13 9.71
CA LEU A 168 25.01 -5.87 9.25
C LEU A 168 25.80 -5.21 8.10
N PHE A 169 27.13 -5.20 8.18
CA PHE A 169 27.97 -4.54 7.19
C PHE A 169 28.30 -5.46 6.00
N LYS A 170 28.09 -4.98 4.77
CA LYS A 170 28.35 -5.70 3.49
C LYS A 170 29.84 -5.90 3.17
N ASN A 171 30.76 -5.70 4.13
CA ASN A 171 32.17 -5.84 3.84
C ASN A 171 32.54 -7.32 3.72
N LYS A 172 32.75 -7.79 2.48
CA LYS A 172 33.07 -9.20 2.16
C LYS A 172 34.45 -9.64 2.67
N GLU A 173 35.29 -8.71 3.13
CA GLU A 173 36.68 -8.97 3.55
C GLU A 173 36.85 -9.04 5.07
N THR A 174 35.87 -8.62 5.86
CA THR A 174 35.94 -8.68 7.32
C THR A 174 35.53 -10.04 7.86
N SER A 175 36.19 -10.48 8.93
CA SER A 175 35.86 -11.71 9.65
C SER A 175 36.00 -11.50 11.15
N VAL A 176 35.21 -12.23 11.93
CA VAL A 176 35.23 -12.18 13.40
C VAL A 176 35.82 -13.48 13.92
N ALA A 177 36.84 -13.39 14.75
CA ALA A 177 37.51 -14.53 15.36
C ALA A 177 37.04 -14.71 16.80
N ILE A 178 36.43 -15.85 17.10
CA ILE A 178 35.91 -16.20 18.42
C ILE A 178 36.89 -17.21 19.04
N GLU A 179 37.52 -16.85 20.16
CA GLU A 179 38.46 -17.74 20.86
C GLU A 179 37.73 -18.89 21.55
N VAL A 180 38.20 -20.12 21.35
CA VAL A 180 37.65 -21.30 22.04
C VAL A 180 38.46 -21.53 23.31
N ILE A 181 37.98 -20.98 24.43
CA ILE A 181 38.68 -21.00 25.74
C ILE A 181 38.94 -22.43 26.22
N GLU A 182 37.98 -23.34 26.02
CA GLU A 182 38.13 -24.78 26.32
C GLU A 182 37.98 -25.60 25.03
N ASP A 183 39.12 -26.02 24.48
CA ASP A 183 39.19 -26.64 23.16
C ASP A 183 38.73 -28.11 23.13
N THR A 184 37.41 -28.32 23.12
CA THR A 184 36.79 -29.63 22.86
C THR A 184 36.06 -29.64 21.52
N LYS A 185 35.99 -30.82 20.90
CA LYS A 185 35.25 -30.99 19.64
C LYS A 185 33.77 -30.68 19.82
N GLU A 186 33.17 -31.01 20.97
CA GLU A 186 31.79 -30.63 21.27
C GLU A 186 31.63 -29.11 21.33
N LYS A 187 32.43 -28.38 22.14
CA LYS A 187 32.30 -26.92 22.29
C LYS A 187 32.48 -26.17 20.98
N ARG A 188 33.48 -26.54 20.17
CA ARG A 188 33.64 -25.96 18.82
C ARG A 188 32.40 -26.16 17.96
N THR A 189 31.80 -27.34 18.00
CA THR A 189 30.59 -27.66 17.23
C THR A 189 29.40 -26.83 17.71
N VAL A 190 29.26 -26.65 19.03
CA VAL A 190 28.22 -25.80 19.63
C VAL A 190 28.38 -24.35 19.20
N ILE A 191 29.60 -23.79 19.20
CA ILE A 191 29.85 -22.41 18.73
C ILE A 191 29.51 -22.29 17.23
N HIS A 192 29.92 -23.25 16.40
CA HIS A 192 29.53 -23.29 14.99
C HIS A 192 28.01 -23.28 14.79
N GLN A 193 27.28 -24.06 15.60
CA GLN A 193 25.81 -24.13 15.55
C GLN A 193 25.18 -22.82 16.05
N ALA A 194 25.69 -22.25 17.15
CA ALA A 194 25.22 -21.00 17.73
C ALA A 194 25.37 -19.84 16.74
N VAL A 195 26.56 -19.65 16.15
CA VAL A 195 26.81 -18.59 15.15
C VAL A 195 25.89 -18.77 13.94
N LYS A 196 25.73 -20.02 13.47
CA LYS A 196 24.91 -20.33 12.31
C LYS A 196 23.42 -20.14 12.55
N SER A 197 22.96 -20.37 13.78
CA SER A 197 21.56 -20.18 14.19
C SER A 197 21.24 -18.70 14.40
N LEU A 198 22.12 -17.98 15.11
CA LEU A 198 21.93 -16.57 15.47
C LEU A 198 22.17 -15.61 14.30
N PHE A 199 23.19 -15.89 13.49
CA PHE A 199 23.69 -14.97 12.45
C PHE A 199 23.60 -15.59 11.05
N PRO A 200 22.37 -15.83 10.53
CA PRO A 200 22.17 -16.39 9.20
C PRO A 200 22.80 -15.51 8.11
N GLY A 201 23.61 -16.13 7.25
CA GLY A 201 24.39 -15.45 6.21
C GLY A 201 25.90 -15.38 6.51
N LEU A 202 26.30 -15.68 7.75
CA LEU A 202 27.69 -15.90 8.12
C LEU A 202 28.05 -17.40 7.98
N GLU A 203 29.20 -17.67 7.38
CA GLU A 203 29.85 -18.97 7.41
C GLU A 203 30.89 -18.99 8.52
N THR A 204 31.18 -20.18 9.06
CA THR A 204 32.16 -20.35 10.12
C THR A 204 33.16 -21.43 9.75
N LYS A 205 34.44 -21.18 10.04
CA LYS A 205 35.55 -22.16 9.93
C LYS A 205 36.34 -22.20 11.23
N THR A 206 36.90 -23.36 11.56
CA THR A 206 37.87 -23.46 12.65
C THR A 206 39.27 -23.15 12.11
N GLU A 207 39.97 -22.21 12.73
CA GLU A 207 41.39 -21.94 12.50
C GLU A 207 42.19 -22.21 13.76
N ASP A 208 43.47 -22.56 13.58
CA ASP A 208 44.46 -22.68 14.65
C ASP A 208 45.45 -21.51 14.50
N ARG A 209 45.64 -20.74 15.56
CA ARG A 209 46.62 -19.65 15.61
C ARG A 209 47.46 -19.85 16.86
N ASP A 210 48.72 -20.23 16.67
CA ASP A 210 49.72 -20.40 17.73
C ASP A 210 49.27 -21.31 18.89
N GLY A 211 48.56 -22.41 18.58
CA GLY A 211 48.10 -23.39 19.57
C GLY A 211 46.78 -23.07 20.24
N LYS A 212 46.15 -21.94 19.87
CA LYS A 212 44.78 -21.57 20.26
C LYS A 212 43.82 -21.76 19.09
N LYS A 213 42.67 -22.39 19.34
CA LYS A 213 41.62 -22.56 18.33
C LYS A 213 40.68 -21.35 18.31
N TYR A 214 40.37 -20.89 17.10
CA TYR A 214 39.42 -19.83 16.83
C TYR A 214 38.32 -20.31 15.89
N ILE A 215 37.09 -19.87 16.14
CA ILE A 215 35.99 -19.98 15.18
C ILE A 215 35.91 -18.65 14.42
N ILE A 216 36.29 -18.67 13.15
CA ILE A 216 36.27 -17.49 12.28
C ILE A 216 34.91 -17.45 11.58
N ALA A 217 34.10 -16.43 11.87
CA ALA A 217 32.88 -16.11 11.15
C ALA A 217 33.16 -15.09 10.03
N TYR A 218 32.61 -15.32 8.84
CA TYR A 218 32.83 -14.46 7.66
C TYR A 218 31.60 -14.50 6.72
N HIS A 219 31.48 -13.53 5.81
CA HIS A 219 30.43 -13.56 4.77
C HIS A 219 30.78 -14.59 3.69
N ALA A 220 29.81 -15.43 3.32
CA ALA A 220 29.98 -16.29 2.14
C ALA A 220 30.25 -15.43 0.89
N ALA A 221 31.36 -15.66 0.19
CA ALA A 221 31.73 -14.96 -1.05
C ALA A 221 31.68 -15.89 -2.28
N GLY A 222 31.36 -15.32 -3.46
CA GLY A 222 31.35 -16.01 -4.76
C GLY A 222 30.13 -16.92 -5.01
N LYS A 223 30.22 -17.82 -5.99
CA LYS A 223 29.12 -18.76 -6.38
C LYS A 223 28.62 -19.66 -5.23
N LYS A 224 29.39 -19.81 -4.14
CA LYS A 224 28.97 -20.52 -2.91
C LYS A 224 28.00 -19.71 -2.03
N ALA A 225 28.01 -18.37 -2.13
CA ALA A 225 27.02 -17.51 -1.46
C ALA A 225 25.60 -17.66 -2.05
N LEU A 226 25.51 -18.12 -3.30
CA LEU A 226 24.25 -18.49 -3.97
C LEU A 226 23.79 -19.92 -3.66
N ALA A 227 24.56 -20.71 -2.90
CA ALA A 227 24.04 -21.98 -2.42
C ALA A 227 22.88 -21.67 -1.48
N ASN A 228 21.67 -22.11 -1.84
CA ASN A 228 20.48 -21.97 -1.01
C ASN A 228 20.85 -22.27 0.45
N PRO A 229 20.57 -21.36 1.41
CA PRO A 229 20.78 -21.66 2.81
C PRO A 229 20.19 -23.03 3.09
N ARG A 230 21.00 -24.00 3.53
CA ARG A 230 20.51 -25.34 3.83
C ARG A 230 19.32 -25.17 4.78
N LYS A 231 18.14 -25.66 4.35
CA LYS A 231 16.84 -25.47 4.98
C LYS A 231 16.99 -25.30 6.49
N HIS A 232 16.80 -24.07 6.98
CA HIS A 232 16.53 -23.86 8.39
C HIS A 232 15.35 -24.77 8.72
N SER A 233 15.53 -25.68 9.68
CA SER A 233 14.44 -26.54 10.11
C SER A 233 13.35 -25.61 10.64
N TRP A 234 12.18 -25.65 10.02
CA TRP A 234 10.99 -24.97 10.54
C TRP A 234 10.18 -26.06 11.25
N PRO A 235 10.02 -25.99 12.59
CA PRO A 235 9.23 -26.96 13.33
C PRO A 235 7.85 -27.14 12.71
N LYS A 236 7.38 -28.39 12.56
CA LYS A 236 6.04 -28.65 12.00
C LYS A 236 4.93 -28.27 12.97
N SER A 237 5.24 -28.26 14.27
CA SER A 237 4.41 -27.78 15.38
C SER A 237 4.20 -26.26 15.31
N ARG A 238 5.21 -25.51 14.85
CA ARG A 238 5.17 -24.05 14.69
C ARG A 238 4.35 -23.64 13.47
N GLY A 239 3.45 -22.68 13.68
CA GLY A 239 2.68 -22.05 12.59
C GLY A 239 3.59 -21.54 11.47
N SER A 240 3.19 -21.72 10.21
CA SER A 240 4.07 -21.40 9.05
C SER A 240 4.39 -19.91 8.88
N TYR A 241 3.59 -19.02 9.48
CA TYR A 241 3.72 -17.57 9.37
C TYR A 241 4.06 -16.96 10.72
N CYS A 242 5.05 -16.08 10.75
CA CYS A 242 5.26 -15.19 11.88
C CYS A 242 4.45 -13.92 11.65
N HIS A 243 3.47 -13.68 12.50
CA HIS A 243 2.72 -12.44 12.61
C HIS A 243 3.44 -11.50 13.56
N PHE A 244 3.48 -10.22 13.22
CA PHE A 244 4.08 -9.17 14.03
C PHE A 244 3.39 -7.84 13.77
N VAL A 245 3.51 -6.92 14.72
CA VAL A 245 3.09 -5.53 14.57
C VAL A 245 4.23 -4.72 13.98
N LEU A 246 3.93 -3.97 12.92
CA LEU A 246 4.80 -2.98 12.31
C LEU A 246 4.36 -1.58 12.76
N TYR A 247 5.18 -0.92 13.56
CA TYR A 247 5.11 0.52 13.84
C TYR A 247 6.02 1.25 12.85
N LYS A 248 5.51 2.25 12.11
CA LYS A 248 6.30 3.03 11.15
C LYS A 248 5.99 4.52 11.23
N GLU A 249 7.00 5.33 10.99
CA GLU A 249 6.95 6.80 11.03
C GLU A 249 7.39 7.36 9.68
N ASN A 250 6.56 8.21 9.07
CA ASN A 250 6.83 8.84 7.78
C ASN A 250 7.27 7.88 6.64
N LYS A 251 6.74 6.64 6.63
CA LYS A 251 7.19 5.57 5.72
C LYS A 251 6.02 4.83 5.09
N ASP A 252 6.15 4.39 3.84
CA ASP A 252 5.13 3.54 3.20
C ASP A 252 5.25 2.09 3.69
N THR A 253 4.13 1.36 3.71
CA THR A 253 4.10 -0.07 4.11
C THR A 253 5.00 -0.91 3.20
N MET A 254 4.97 -0.69 1.89
CA MET A 254 5.81 -1.43 0.94
C MET A 254 7.28 -1.06 1.06
N ASP A 255 7.61 0.20 1.39
CA ASP A 255 8.99 0.60 1.66
C ASP A 255 9.56 -0.15 2.86
N ALA A 256 8.80 -0.25 3.97
CA ALA A 256 9.18 -1.05 5.12
C ALA A 256 9.40 -2.53 4.74
N ILE A 257 8.47 -3.13 3.98
CA ILE A 257 8.59 -4.52 3.50
C ILE A 257 9.84 -4.70 2.61
N ASN A 258 10.14 -3.75 1.74
CA ASN A 258 11.32 -3.81 0.86
C ASN A 258 12.61 -3.75 1.66
N VAL A 259 12.69 -2.90 2.69
CA VAL A 259 13.84 -2.83 3.60
C VAL A 259 14.01 -4.14 4.37
N LEU A 260 12.93 -4.67 4.96
CA LEU A 260 12.95 -5.97 5.65
C LEU A 260 13.38 -7.10 4.70
N SER A 261 12.88 -7.10 3.47
CA SER A 261 13.22 -8.09 2.45
C SER A 261 14.71 -8.07 2.10
N LYS A 262 15.30 -6.87 1.98
CA LYS A 262 16.74 -6.68 1.73
C LYS A 262 17.58 -7.22 2.91
N PHE A 263 17.24 -6.86 4.14
CA PHE A 263 17.96 -7.34 5.34
C PHE A 263 17.84 -8.85 5.55
N LEU A 264 16.64 -9.41 5.32
CA LEU A 264 16.38 -10.85 5.52
C LEU A 264 16.81 -11.71 4.32
N ARG A 265 17.21 -11.09 3.19
CA ARG A 265 17.54 -11.73 1.92
C ARG A 265 16.41 -12.61 1.38
N VAL A 266 15.19 -12.07 1.41
CA VAL A 266 13.97 -12.74 0.95
C VAL A 266 13.21 -11.90 -0.07
N LYS A 267 12.28 -12.51 -0.80
CA LYS A 267 11.44 -11.80 -1.76
C LYS A 267 10.28 -11.10 -1.04
N PRO A 268 9.91 -9.85 -1.41
CA PRO A 268 8.80 -9.12 -0.77
C PRO A 268 7.44 -9.84 -0.78
N ASN A 269 7.21 -10.76 -1.73
CA ASN A 269 5.96 -11.49 -1.86
C ASN A 269 5.68 -12.53 -0.76
N ILE A 270 6.67 -12.81 0.12
CA ILE A 270 6.45 -13.67 1.28
C ILE A 270 5.81 -12.93 2.46
N PHE A 271 5.77 -11.60 2.38
CA PHE A 271 5.05 -10.75 3.33
C PHE A 271 3.61 -10.56 2.90
N SER A 272 2.72 -10.46 3.88
CA SER A 272 1.30 -10.23 3.68
C SER A 272 0.76 -9.24 4.71
N TYR A 273 -0.24 -8.47 4.33
CA TYR A 273 -0.85 -7.40 5.13
C TYR A 273 -2.32 -7.20 4.71
N MET A 274 -3.13 -6.59 5.57
CA MET A 274 -4.56 -6.37 5.30
C MET A 274 -4.84 -5.07 4.53
N GLY A 275 -3.94 -4.08 4.63
CA GLY A 275 -3.98 -2.86 3.82
C GLY A 275 -2.70 -2.05 3.98
N THR A 276 -2.44 -1.15 3.02
CA THR A 276 -1.40 -0.12 3.18
C THR A 276 -1.90 1.01 4.06
N LYS A 277 -0.98 1.71 4.73
CA LYS A 277 -1.28 2.87 5.60
C LYS A 277 -0.54 4.11 5.10
N ASP A 278 -1.02 5.29 5.48
CA ASP A 278 -0.43 6.59 5.14
C ASP A 278 1.09 6.63 5.33
N LYS A 279 1.83 7.21 4.37
CA LYS A 279 3.27 7.52 4.52
C LYS A 279 3.46 8.57 5.60
N ARG A 280 2.92 9.78 5.41
CA ARG A 280 3.02 10.93 6.33
C ARG A 280 2.05 10.76 7.50
N ALA A 281 2.42 9.89 8.42
CA ALA A 281 1.73 9.52 9.65
C ALA A 281 2.65 8.67 10.53
N ILE A 282 2.25 8.44 11.78
CA ILE A 282 2.69 7.27 12.54
C ILE A 282 1.62 6.20 12.37
N THR A 283 2.00 4.99 11.98
CA THR A 283 1.01 3.94 11.74
C THR A 283 1.44 2.62 12.32
N VAL A 284 0.48 1.89 12.86
CA VAL A 284 0.65 0.60 13.51
C VAL A 284 -0.27 -0.41 12.85
N GLN A 285 0.29 -1.49 12.31
CA GLN A 285 -0.47 -2.49 11.55
C GLN A 285 0.08 -3.91 11.72
N GLU A 286 -0.75 -4.93 11.51
CA GLU A 286 -0.33 -6.33 11.54
C GLU A 286 0.29 -6.72 10.19
N ILE A 287 1.42 -7.44 10.23
CA ILE A 287 2.12 -8.02 9.08
C ILE A 287 2.36 -9.50 9.36
N ALA A 288 2.29 -10.34 8.32
CA ALA A 288 2.66 -11.74 8.41
C ALA A 288 3.72 -12.10 7.37
N VAL A 289 4.73 -12.87 7.78
CA VAL A 289 5.85 -13.31 6.94
C VAL A 289 6.02 -14.82 6.98
N LEU A 290 6.18 -15.44 5.81
CA LEU A 290 6.32 -16.89 5.69
C LEU A 290 7.70 -17.35 6.20
N ARG A 291 7.71 -18.25 7.19
CA ARG A 291 8.90 -18.98 7.67
C ARG A 291 10.10 -18.10 8.06
N ILE A 292 9.85 -16.97 8.68
CA ILE A 292 10.88 -16.15 9.34
C ILE A 292 10.60 -16.14 10.85
N THR A 293 11.62 -16.43 11.65
CA THR A 293 11.52 -16.49 13.11
C THR A 293 11.39 -15.10 13.73
N ALA A 294 10.68 -14.99 14.85
CA ALA A 294 10.55 -13.76 15.62
C ALA A 294 11.89 -13.18 16.09
N GLN A 295 12.84 -14.02 16.54
CA GLN A 295 14.24 -13.63 16.87
C GLN A 295 14.89 -12.79 15.76
N ARG A 296 14.85 -13.27 14.52
CA ARG A 296 15.42 -12.57 13.35
C ARG A 296 14.76 -11.23 13.08
N LEU A 297 13.45 -11.10 13.32
CA LEU A 297 12.75 -9.83 13.14
C LEU A 297 13.06 -8.86 14.28
N ALA A 298 12.99 -9.33 15.53
CA ALA A 298 13.31 -8.54 16.72
C ALA A 298 14.75 -7.99 16.67
N HIS A 299 15.70 -8.77 16.18
CA HIS A 299 17.09 -8.34 16.00
C HIS A 299 17.23 -7.11 15.08
N LEU A 300 16.40 -7.00 14.04
CA LEU A 300 16.46 -5.87 13.11
C LEU A 300 16.13 -4.53 13.80
N ASN A 301 15.34 -4.51 14.88
CA ASN A 301 14.99 -3.26 15.58
C ASN A 301 16.20 -2.39 15.96
N LYS A 302 17.39 -3.00 16.11
CA LYS A 302 18.65 -2.30 16.41
C LYS A 302 19.13 -1.37 15.27
N CYS A 303 18.85 -1.72 14.01
CA CYS A 303 19.34 -0.98 12.84
C CYS A 303 18.23 -0.36 11.98
N LEU A 304 16.96 -0.64 12.28
CA LEU A 304 15.84 -0.06 11.57
C LEU A 304 15.68 1.42 11.95
N MET A 305 15.59 2.29 10.95
CA MET A 305 15.30 3.70 11.11
C MET A 305 13.85 4.00 10.69
N ASN A 306 13.13 4.73 11.55
CA ASN A 306 11.73 5.15 11.38
C ASN A 306 10.70 4.01 11.33
N PHE A 307 11.04 2.82 11.82
CA PHE A 307 10.06 1.75 12.10
C PHE A 307 10.59 0.73 13.12
N ARG A 308 9.66 0.05 13.79
CA ARG A 308 9.90 -0.95 14.84
C ARG A 308 8.94 -2.13 14.65
N LEU A 309 9.39 -3.31 15.06
CA LEU A 309 8.67 -4.58 14.97
C LEU A 309 8.44 -5.14 16.38
N GLY A 310 7.26 -5.68 16.66
CA GLY A 310 6.97 -6.31 17.95
C GLY A 310 5.75 -7.22 17.89
N ASN A 311 5.24 -7.62 19.06
CA ASN A 311 4.02 -8.42 19.22
C ASN A 311 4.05 -9.70 18.37
N PHE A 312 5.17 -10.42 18.45
CA PHE A 312 5.42 -11.57 17.59
C PHE A 312 4.55 -12.77 17.98
N SER A 313 3.99 -13.46 17.00
CA SER A 313 3.24 -14.71 17.20
C SER A 313 3.33 -15.61 15.97
N TYR A 314 3.22 -16.93 16.14
CA TYR A 314 3.22 -17.87 15.02
C TYR A 314 1.79 -18.32 14.70
N LYS A 315 1.37 -18.22 13.43
CA LYS A 315 0.05 -18.64 12.93
C LYS A 315 0.17 -19.45 11.64
N ASN A 316 -0.91 -20.11 11.25
CA ASN A 316 -0.93 -21.03 10.10
C ASN A 316 -1.36 -20.39 8.77
N HIS A 317 -1.81 -19.14 8.78
CA HIS A 317 -2.35 -18.47 7.61
C HIS A 317 -1.65 -17.12 7.38
N PRO A 318 -1.55 -16.63 6.14
CA PRO A 318 -1.16 -15.25 5.87
C PRO A 318 -2.29 -14.29 6.23
N LEU A 319 -2.01 -12.99 6.11
CA LEU A 319 -3.03 -11.94 6.09
C LEU A 319 -3.56 -11.75 4.66
N LYS A 320 -4.84 -11.39 4.48
CA LYS A 320 -5.37 -11.05 3.15
C LYS A 320 -5.81 -9.59 3.09
N LEU A 321 -5.60 -9.00 1.91
CA LEU A 321 -6.01 -7.63 1.63
C LEU A 321 -7.53 -7.48 1.82
N GLY A 322 -7.94 -6.51 2.63
CA GLY A 322 -9.34 -6.22 2.93
C GLY A 322 -9.95 -6.99 4.11
N GLU A 323 -9.18 -7.83 4.82
CA GLU A 323 -9.69 -8.55 6.02
C GLU A 323 -9.79 -7.69 7.28
N LEU A 324 -9.17 -6.50 7.29
CA LEU A 324 -9.29 -5.55 8.41
C LEU A 324 -10.74 -5.06 8.59
N GLN A 325 -11.15 -4.83 9.83
CA GLN A 325 -12.44 -4.21 10.14
C GLN A 325 -12.40 -2.68 10.02
N GLY A 326 -11.22 -2.08 10.01
CA GLY A 326 -11.09 -0.63 9.94
C GLY A 326 -9.75 -0.11 10.44
N ASN A 327 -9.69 1.19 10.73
CA ASN A 327 -8.55 1.82 11.39
C ASN A 327 -9.06 2.78 12.46
N HIS A 328 -8.37 2.81 13.59
CA HIS A 328 -8.52 3.82 14.62
C HIS A 328 -7.56 4.98 14.32
N PHE A 329 -8.05 6.20 14.45
CA PHE A 329 -7.31 7.42 14.16
C PHE A 329 -7.22 8.27 15.41
N THR A 330 -6.02 8.70 15.76
CA THR A 330 -5.76 9.79 16.69
C THR A 330 -5.21 10.95 15.87
N VAL A 331 -5.95 12.05 15.80
CA VAL A 331 -5.63 13.22 14.96
C VAL A 331 -5.58 14.47 15.81
N VAL A 332 -4.51 15.26 15.63
CA VAL A 332 -4.36 16.59 16.22
C VAL A 332 -4.47 17.63 15.11
N LEU A 333 -5.47 18.51 15.23
CA LEU A 333 -5.59 19.71 14.41
C LEU A 333 -4.97 20.87 15.18
N ARG A 334 -3.87 21.42 14.66
CA ARG A 334 -3.09 22.49 15.30
C ARG A 334 -3.69 23.86 14.99
N ASN A 335 -3.43 24.83 15.86
CA ASN A 335 -3.82 26.23 15.70
C ASN A 335 -5.29 26.43 15.26
N ILE A 336 -6.22 25.86 16.01
CA ILE A 336 -7.65 25.95 15.67
C ILE A 336 -8.21 27.35 15.96
N THR A 337 -9.05 27.85 15.05
CA THR A 337 -9.69 29.18 15.22
C THR A 337 -11.13 29.11 15.74
N GLY A 338 -11.67 27.90 15.90
CA GLY A 338 -13.05 27.68 16.35
C GLY A 338 -13.25 27.98 17.83
N THR A 339 -14.42 28.51 18.19
CA THR A 339 -14.86 28.58 19.60
C THR A 339 -15.18 27.19 20.14
N ASP A 340 -15.22 27.02 21.46
CA ASP A 340 -15.60 25.74 22.07
C ASP A 340 -16.99 25.27 21.59
N ASP A 341 -17.95 26.18 21.48
CA ASP A 341 -19.28 25.89 20.94
C ASP A 341 -19.24 25.36 19.49
N GLN A 342 -18.39 25.95 18.62
CA GLN A 342 -18.27 25.50 17.23
C GLN A 342 -17.67 24.10 17.16
N ILE A 343 -16.65 23.83 17.97
CA ILE A 343 -15.97 22.53 18.05
C ILE A 343 -16.96 21.48 18.56
N GLU A 344 -17.69 21.77 19.63
CA GLU A 344 -18.64 20.86 20.25
C GLU A 344 -19.77 20.50 19.27
N GLN A 345 -20.32 21.50 18.56
CA GLN A 345 -21.33 21.27 17.51
C GLN A 345 -20.79 20.40 16.36
N ALA A 346 -19.57 20.67 15.90
CA ALA A 346 -18.94 19.91 14.83
C ALA A 346 -18.72 18.44 15.23
N MET A 347 -18.17 18.22 16.44
CA MET A 347 -17.85 16.88 16.94
C MET A 347 -19.10 16.07 17.29
N HIS A 348 -20.14 16.70 17.87
CA HIS A 348 -21.43 16.03 18.06
C HIS A 348 -22.07 15.62 16.73
N SER A 349 -22.02 16.49 15.71
CA SER A 349 -22.54 16.14 14.38
C SER A 349 -21.78 14.97 13.76
N LEU A 350 -20.45 14.94 13.89
CA LEU A 350 -19.62 13.83 13.42
C LEU A 350 -19.95 12.53 14.17
N ARG A 351 -20.15 12.59 15.49
CA ARG A 351 -20.46 11.41 16.32
C ARG A 351 -21.86 10.85 16.07
N GLU A 352 -22.86 11.71 15.88
CA GLU A 352 -24.25 11.29 15.76
C GLU A 352 -24.66 10.94 14.32
N ILE A 353 -24.28 11.77 13.35
CA ILE A 353 -24.67 11.59 11.95
C ILE A 353 -23.50 11.06 11.13
N GLY A 354 -22.29 11.58 11.35
CA GLY A 354 -21.11 11.22 10.57
C GLY A 354 -20.80 12.22 9.46
N PHE A 355 -20.20 11.71 8.39
CA PHE A 355 -19.71 12.52 7.27
C PHE A 355 -19.98 11.83 5.93
N ILE A 356 -19.94 12.59 4.83
CA ILE A 356 -20.12 12.06 3.48
C ILE A 356 -18.87 11.26 3.08
N ASN A 357 -19.08 10.04 2.63
CA ASN A 357 -18.02 9.04 2.39
C ASN A 357 -17.27 9.23 1.05
N TYR A 358 -16.90 10.46 0.73
CA TYR A 358 -16.14 10.80 -0.47
C TYR A 358 -14.83 10.01 -0.57
N TYR A 359 -14.40 9.78 -1.81
CA TYR A 359 -13.00 9.50 -2.09
C TYR A 359 -12.20 10.79 -1.92
N GLY A 360 -11.24 10.81 -0.99
CA GLY A 360 -10.42 11.98 -0.73
C GLY A 360 -9.38 12.26 -1.83
N MET A 361 -8.72 13.42 -1.74
CA MET A 361 -7.75 13.91 -2.74
C MET A 361 -6.62 12.92 -3.04
N GLN A 362 -6.22 12.10 -2.06
CA GLN A 362 -5.19 11.07 -2.24
C GLN A 362 -5.56 10.04 -3.33
N ARG A 363 -6.87 9.85 -3.60
CA ARG A 363 -7.35 8.95 -4.64
C ARG A 363 -7.10 9.45 -6.06
N PHE A 364 -6.98 10.76 -6.23
CA PHE A 364 -6.86 11.43 -7.53
C PHE A 364 -5.42 11.84 -7.87
N GLY A 365 -4.47 11.51 -6.98
CA GLY A 365 -3.07 11.89 -7.10
C GLY A 365 -2.77 13.27 -6.52
N THR A 366 -1.49 13.53 -6.27
CA THR A 366 -0.99 14.80 -5.72
C THR A 366 -0.32 15.68 -6.77
N THR A 367 -0.22 15.20 -8.02
CA THR A 367 0.42 15.91 -9.13
C THR A 367 -0.62 16.68 -9.95
N ALA A 368 -0.15 17.56 -10.85
CA ALA A 368 -1.04 18.39 -11.66
C ALA A 368 -1.89 17.61 -12.69
N VAL A 369 -1.57 16.34 -12.98
CA VAL A 369 -2.43 15.50 -13.82
C VAL A 369 -3.19 14.53 -12.90
N PRO A 370 -4.52 14.70 -12.79
CA PRO A 370 -5.33 13.82 -11.99
C PRO A 370 -5.38 12.40 -12.56
N THR A 371 -5.29 11.41 -11.69
CA THR A 371 -5.30 9.99 -12.11
C THR A 371 -6.57 9.58 -12.83
N TYR A 372 -7.70 10.24 -12.53
CA TYR A 372 -9.00 9.93 -13.15
C TYR A 372 -9.04 10.29 -14.63
N GLN A 373 -8.25 11.27 -15.09
CA GLN A 373 -8.15 11.63 -16.51
C GLN A 373 -7.46 10.51 -17.29
N ILE A 374 -6.40 9.93 -16.73
CA ILE A 374 -5.75 8.73 -17.29
C ILE A 374 -6.75 7.57 -17.33
N GLY A 375 -7.52 7.38 -16.25
CA GLY A 375 -8.58 6.37 -16.19
C GLY A 375 -9.63 6.53 -17.29
N ARG A 376 -10.10 7.76 -17.52
CA ARG A 376 -11.04 8.09 -18.60
C ARG A 376 -10.44 7.77 -19.97
N ALA A 377 -9.23 8.22 -20.26
CA ALA A 377 -8.56 7.97 -21.53
C ALA A 377 -8.37 6.46 -21.81
N ILE A 378 -8.07 5.66 -20.76
CA ILE A 378 -8.03 4.19 -20.86
C ILE A 378 -9.39 3.64 -21.27
N LEU A 379 -10.47 4.05 -20.60
CA LEU A 379 -11.82 3.54 -20.87
C LEU A 379 -12.32 3.93 -22.27
N GLN A 380 -11.89 5.09 -22.78
CA GLN A 380 -12.17 5.56 -24.14
C GLN A 380 -11.29 4.89 -25.22
N ASN A 381 -10.34 4.02 -24.85
CA ASN A 381 -9.30 3.49 -25.74
C ASN A 381 -8.43 4.58 -26.41
N ASN A 382 -8.30 5.76 -25.80
CA ASN A 382 -7.43 6.83 -26.29
C ASN A 382 -6.00 6.66 -25.77
N TRP A 383 -5.29 5.67 -26.32
CA TRP A 383 -3.96 5.28 -25.84
C TRP A 383 -2.87 6.34 -26.04
N ASN A 384 -3.01 7.20 -27.05
CA ASN A 384 -2.10 8.34 -27.24
C ASN A 384 -2.25 9.34 -26.07
N GLU A 385 -3.49 9.65 -25.68
CA GLU A 385 -3.76 10.51 -24.53
C GLU A 385 -3.27 9.87 -23.22
N VAL A 386 -3.43 8.55 -23.03
CA VAL A 386 -2.87 7.84 -21.86
C VAL A 386 -1.36 8.04 -21.75
N MET A 387 -0.63 7.87 -22.86
CA MET A 387 0.82 8.07 -22.90
C MET A 387 1.20 9.52 -22.60
N ASP A 388 0.51 10.48 -23.22
CA ASP A 388 0.78 11.90 -23.01
C ASP A 388 0.47 12.34 -21.57
N LEU A 389 -0.65 11.90 -20.99
CA LEU A 389 -1.00 12.18 -19.60
C LEU A 389 0.01 11.62 -18.58
N ILE A 390 0.78 10.59 -18.94
CA ILE A 390 1.83 10.03 -18.08
C ILE A 390 3.19 10.71 -18.32
N LEU A 391 3.56 11.00 -19.56
CA LEU A 391 4.93 11.41 -19.92
C LEU A 391 5.07 12.89 -20.30
N LYS A 392 3.99 13.65 -20.48
CA LYS A 392 4.07 15.07 -20.84
C LYS A 392 4.55 15.92 -19.65
N PRO A 393 5.50 16.87 -19.87
CA PRO A 393 5.86 17.88 -18.87
C PRO A 393 4.63 18.62 -18.36
N ARG A 394 4.62 18.89 -17.06
CA ARG A 394 3.50 19.57 -16.39
C ARG A 394 4.05 20.50 -15.30
N PRO A 395 3.35 21.60 -15.00
CA PRO A 395 3.71 22.46 -13.88
C PRO A 395 3.38 21.78 -12.55
N GLY A 396 4.06 22.15 -11.47
CA GLY A 396 3.77 21.70 -10.11
C GLY A 396 4.94 21.01 -9.41
N ALA A 397 4.76 20.76 -8.10
CA ALA A 397 5.73 20.11 -7.23
C ALA A 397 5.90 18.62 -7.58
N GLU A 398 6.74 18.33 -8.56
CA GLU A 398 7.15 16.98 -8.91
C GLU A 398 8.59 16.73 -8.51
N LYS A 399 8.93 15.45 -8.30
CA LYS A 399 10.31 15.07 -8.04
C LYS A 399 11.18 15.48 -9.23
N GLY A 400 12.28 16.21 -8.99
CA GLY A 400 13.07 16.83 -10.07
C GLY A 400 13.57 15.86 -11.14
N TYR A 401 13.78 14.58 -10.81
CA TYR A 401 14.13 13.56 -11.81
C TYR A 401 12.98 13.21 -12.77
N LEU A 402 11.71 13.30 -12.33
CA LEU A 402 10.55 13.09 -13.20
C LEU A 402 10.41 14.26 -14.19
N VAL A 403 10.66 15.49 -13.74
CA VAL A 403 10.66 16.68 -14.60
C VAL A 403 11.68 16.49 -15.73
N LYS A 404 12.94 16.20 -15.40
CA LYS A 404 14.01 15.94 -16.37
C LYS A 404 13.67 14.80 -17.34
N CYS A 405 13.08 13.72 -16.83
CA CYS A 405 12.65 12.59 -17.67
C CYS A 405 11.57 13.00 -18.69
N ARG A 406 10.58 13.78 -18.28
CA ARG A 406 9.48 14.20 -19.15
C ARG A 406 9.89 15.28 -20.14
N GLU A 407 10.79 16.18 -19.75
CA GLU A 407 11.39 17.16 -20.65
C GLU A 407 12.20 16.46 -21.75
N GLU A 408 13.04 15.49 -21.39
CA GLU A 408 13.81 14.69 -22.35
C GLU A 408 12.88 13.92 -23.30
N TRP A 409 11.82 13.30 -22.77
CA TRP A 409 10.79 12.64 -23.57
C TRP A 409 10.09 13.62 -24.54
N ALA A 410 9.73 14.82 -24.07
CA ALA A 410 9.06 15.81 -24.90
C ALA A 410 9.94 16.31 -26.05
N LYS A 411 11.25 16.45 -25.80
CA LYS A 411 12.23 16.90 -26.79
C LYS A 411 12.58 15.84 -27.82
N THR A 412 12.80 14.60 -27.39
CA THR A 412 13.40 13.55 -28.24
C THR A 412 12.38 12.53 -28.74
N LYS A 413 11.30 12.30 -27.99
CA LYS A 413 10.40 11.13 -28.14
C LYS A 413 11.16 9.80 -28.18
N ASP A 414 12.37 9.74 -27.60
CA ASP A 414 13.18 8.54 -27.49
C ASP A 414 13.02 7.93 -26.08
N PRO A 415 12.45 6.71 -25.95
CA PRO A 415 12.31 6.04 -24.66
C PRO A 415 13.66 5.80 -23.95
N ALA A 416 14.73 5.51 -24.70
CA ALA A 416 16.03 5.20 -24.12
C ALA A 416 16.69 6.44 -23.51
N ALA A 417 16.66 7.58 -24.22
CA ALA A 417 17.13 8.86 -23.70
C ALA A 417 16.39 9.27 -22.41
N ALA A 418 15.06 9.16 -22.40
CA ALA A 418 14.26 9.51 -21.22
C ALA A 418 14.54 8.58 -20.02
N LEU A 419 14.68 7.26 -20.25
CA LEU A 419 14.99 6.29 -19.19
C LEU A 419 16.32 6.57 -18.49
N LYS A 420 17.32 7.10 -19.20
CA LYS A 420 18.62 7.48 -18.61
C LYS A 420 18.50 8.62 -17.59
N LYS A 421 17.42 9.40 -17.61
CA LYS A 421 17.17 10.48 -16.65
C LYS A 421 16.49 10.00 -15.37
N LEU A 422 16.03 8.74 -15.31
CA LEU A 422 15.35 8.17 -14.15
C LEU A 422 16.35 7.41 -13.26
N PRO A 423 16.62 7.87 -12.02
CA PRO A 423 17.41 7.11 -11.06
C PRO A 423 16.65 5.86 -10.62
N VAL A 424 15.33 5.99 -10.38
CA VAL A 424 14.44 4.89 -10.01
C VAL A 424 13.65 4.46 -11.22
N LYS A 425 14.14 3.44 -11.93
CA LYS A 425 13.50 2.95 -13.15
C LYS A 425 12.21 2.14 -12.87
N ARG A 426 11.93 1.74 -11.63
CA ARG A 426 10.73 0.95 -11.25
C ARG A 426 9.44 1.79 -11.07
N CYS A 427 9.49 3.09 -11.34
CA CYS A 427 8.29 3.95 -11.39
C CYS A 427 7.42 3.67 -12.63
N VAL A 428 6.21 4.23 -12.64
CA VAL A 428 5.24 4.07 -13.74
C VAL A 428 5.82 4.60 -15.06
N GLU A 429 6.45 5.78 -15.04
CA GLU A 429 7.10 6.39 -16.19
C GLU A 429 8.19 5.48 -16.75
N GLY A 430 9.06 4.96 -15.87
CA GLY A 430 10.13 4.03 -16.27
C GLY A 430 9.60 2.71 -16.83
N GLN A 431 8.50 2.18 -16.29
CA GLN A 431 7.86 0.97 -16.84
C GLN A 431 7.22 1.22 -18.20
N LEU A 432 6.53 2.35 -18.37
CA LEU A 432 5.95 2.74 -19.65
C LEU A 432 7.03 2.95 -20.71
N LEU A 433 8.10 3.68 -20.40
CA LEU A 433 9.21 3.91 -21.33
C LEU A 433 9.92 2.60 -21.72
N ARG A 434 10.12 1.66 -20.79
CA ARG A 434 10.62 0.31 -21.14
C ARG A 434 9.66 -0.43 -22.06
N GLY A 435 8.36 -0.32 -21.80
CA GLY A 435 7.33 -0.87 -22.68
C GLY A 435 7.40 -0.26 -24.09
N LEU A 436 7.58 1.05 -24.19
CA LEU A 436 7.71 1.77 -25.46
C LEU A 436 9.00 1.40 -26.20
N LEU A 437 10.10 1.16 -25.48
CA LEU A 437 11.34 0.65 -26.06
C LEU A 437 11.15 -0.75 -26.69
N LYS A 438 10.36 -1.60 -26.02
CA LYS A 438 10.12 -3.00 -26.44
C LYS A 438 9.09 -3.13 -27.57
N PHE A 439 8.02 -2.34 -27.56
CA PHE A 439 6.88 -2.51 -28.47
C PHE A 439 6.68 -1.33 -29.45
N GLY A 440 7.38 -0.22 -29.25
CA GLY A 440 7.25 0.99 -30.05
C GLY A 440 5.98 1.80 -29.77
N MET A 441 5.95 3.04 -30.26
CA MET A 441 4.83 3.98 -30.10
C MET A 441 3.56 3.56 -30.85
N LYS A 442 3.64 2.62 -31.80
CA LYS A 442 2.46 2.10 -32.51
C LYS A 442 1.66 1.09 -31.68
N ASN A 443 2.25 0.52 -30.63
CA ASN A 443 1.60 -0.48 -29.77
C ASN A 443 1.66 -0.08 -28.30
N ILE A 444 1.06 1.08 -28.00
CA ILE A 444 1.00 1.65 -26.65
C ILE A 444 0.26 0.71 -25.69
N ILE A 445 -0.70 -0.07 -26.18
CA ILE A 445 -1.46 -1.04 -25.36
C ILE A 445 -0.51 -2.06 -24.73
N SER A 446 0.36 -2.69 -25.53
CA SER A 446 1.35 -3.64 -25.04
C SER A 446 2.42 -2.96 -24.18
N ALA A 447 2.85 -1.75 -24.55
CA ALA A 447 3.81 -0.97 -23.77
C ALA A 447 3.28 -0.65 -22.37
N PHE A 448 2.05 -0.14 -22.28
CA PHE A 448 1.38 0.14 -21.01
C PHE A 448 1.13 -1.15 -20.22
N GLY A 449 0.87 -2.28 -20.90
CA GLY A 449 0.68 -3.60 -20.30
C GLY A 449 1.85 -4.13 -19.47
N ILE A 450 3.06 -3.58 -19.64
CA ILE A 450 4.24 -3.89 -18.80
C ILE A 450 4.09 -3.36 -17.37
N ILE A 451 3.30 -2.31 -17.17
CA ILE A 451 3.03 -1.76 -15.84
C ILE A 451 2.26 -2.81 -15.02
N PRO A 452 2.65 -3.06 -13.74
CA PRO A 452 1.95 -3.97 -12.87
C PRO A 452 0.44 -3.71 -12.85
N ARG A 453 -0.33 -4.80 -12.93
CA ARG A 453 -1.80 -4.74 -13.06
C ARG A 453 -2.45 -3.83 -12.02
N ASN A 454 -2.02 -3.88 -10.76
CA ASN A 454 -2.59 -3.07 -9.69
C ASN A 454 -2.46 -1.57 -9.97
N ASN A 455 -1.29 -1.10 -10.41
CA ASN A 455 -1.05 0.30 -10.75
C ASN A 455 -1.92 0.73 -11.95
N ARG A 456 -2.11 -0.14 -12.95
CA ARG A 456 -3.00 0.14 -14.08
C ARG A 456 -4.46 0.29 -13.65
N LEU A 457 -4.93 -0.60 -12.77
CA LEU A 457 -6.30 -0.56 -12.25
C LEU A 457 -6.59 0.68 -11.40
N MET A 458 -5.58 1.25 -10.73
CA MET A 458 -5.76 2.48 -9.94
C MET A 458 -6.31 3.64 -10.79
N TYR A 459 -5.90 3.77 -12.05
CA TYR A 459 -6.39 4.83 -12.94
C TYR A 459 -7.89 4.70 -13.21
N ILE A 460 -8.34 3.54 -13.69
CA ILE A 460 -9.78 3.33 -14.01
C ILE A 460 -10.65 3.33 -12.74
N HIS A 461 -10.14 2.83 -11.61
CA HIS A 461 -10.87 2.93 -10.34
C HIS A 461 -10.94 4.37 -9.81
N SER A 462 -9.93 5.20 -10.08
CA SER A 462 -10.00 6.63 -9.73
C SER A 462 -11.03 7.37 -10.59
N TYR A 463 -11.25 6.96 -11.85
CA TYR A 463 -12.36 7.46 -12.66
C TYR A 463 -13.73 7.07 -12.08
N GLN A 464 -13.92 5.81 -11.67
CA GLN A 464 -15.14 5.40 -10.94
C GLN A 464 -15.36 6.25 -9.68
N SER A 465 -14.26 6.54 -8.95
CA SER A 465 -14.30 7.36 -7.73
C SER A 465 -14.73 8.81 -8.03
N TYR A 466 -14.24 9.38 -9.14
CA TYR A 466 -14.60 10.72 -9.61
C TYR A 466 -16.08 10.82 -9.97
N VAL A 467 -16.61 9.87 -10.74
CA VAL A 467 -18.05 9.80 -11.07
C VAL A 467 -18.87 9.65 -9.79
N TRP A 468 -18.45 8.75 -8.88
CA TRP A 468 -19.17 8.50 -7.64
C TRP A 468 -19.25 9.75 -6.73
N ASN A 469 -18.14 10.47 -6.55
CA ASN A 469 -18.14 11.71 -5.76
C ASN A 469 -19.16 12.72 -6.30
N ASN A 470 -19.14 12.96 -7.62
CA ASN A 470 -20.08 13.87 -8.27
C ASN A 470 -21.55 13.42 -8.10
N MET A 471 -21.82 12.13 -8.24
CA MET A 471 -23.17 11.59 -8.09
C MET A 471 -23.68 11.64 -6.66
N VAL A 472 -22.81 11.41 -5.68
CA VAL A 472 -23.16 11.58 -4.25
C VAL A 472 -23.46 13.03 -3.93
N SER A 473 -22.65 13.97 -4.41
CA SER A 473 -22.92 15.41 -4.24
C SER A 473 -24.28 15.81 -4.79
N LYS A 474 -24.62 15.35 -6.01
CA LYS A 474 -25.95 15.56 -6.61
C LYS A 474 -27.07 14.88 -5.80
N ARG A 475 -26.85 13.66 -5.30
CA ARG A 475 -27.83 12.92 -4.48
C ARG A 475 -28.12 13.63 -3.16
N ILE A 476 -27.10 14.17 -2.49
CA ILE A 476 -27.27 14.92 -1.25
C ILE A 476 -27.97 16.26 -1.51
N GLU A 477 -27.65 16.94 -2.61
CA GLU A 477 -28.30 18.20 -2.99
C GLU A 477 -29.79 18.03 -3.30
N GLU A 478 -30.16 17.02 -4.06
CA GLU A 478 -31.55 16.84 -4.51
C GLU A 478 -32.48 16.28 -3.41
N TYR A 479 -31.99 15.37 -2.57
CA TYR A 479 -32.85 14.61 -1.64
C TYR A 479 -32.45 14.74 -0.16
N GLY A 480 -31.32 15.38 0.15
CA GLY A 480 -30.82 15.56 1.50
C GLY A 480 -30.38 14.26 2.19
N LEU A 481 -30.31 14.32 3.53
CA LEU A 481 -29.77 13.26 4.40
C LEU A 481 -30.83 12.24 4.85
N ARG A 482 -31.77 11.91 3.97
CA ARG A 482 -32.85 10.94 4.23
C ARG A 482 -32.82 9.84 3.18
N ALA A 483 -33.22 8.62 3.56
CA ALA A 483 -33.52 7.57 2.59
C ALA A 483 -34.79 7.96 1.82
N VAL A 484 -34.80 7.73 0.51
CA VAL A 484 -35.94 8.00 -0.37
C VAL A 484 -36.26 6.81 -1.26
N PRO A 485 -37.50 6.65 -1.75
CA PRO A 485 -37.84 5.60 -2.71
C PRO A 485 -36.93 5.66 -3.93
N GLY A 486 -36.45 4.49 -4.37
CA GLY A 486 -35.51 4.34 -5.48
C GLY A 486 -34.03 4.41 -5.11
N ASP A 487 -33.68 4.79 -3.87
CA ASP A 487 -32.32 4.59 -3.34
C ASP A 487 -31.94 3.10 -3.34
N LEU A 488 -30.64 2.82 -3.26
CA LEU A 488 -30.14 1.45 -3.13
C LEU A 488 -29.69 1.18 -1.70
N ILE A 489 -29.93 -0.03 -1.22
CA ILE A 489 -29.42 -0.56 0.05
C ILE A 489 -28.84 -1.96 -0.16
N LEU A 490 -28.00 -2.42 0.77
CA LEU A 490 -27.43 -3.77 0.74
C LEU A 490 -28.17 -4.69 1.72
N LYS A 491 -28.83 -5.73 1.21
CA LYS A 491 -29.34 -6.87 1.99
C LYS A 491 -28.31 -8.01 1.90
N GLY A 492 -27.46 -8.13 2.92
CA GLY A 492 -26.26 -8.96 2.85
C GLY A 492 -25.32 -8.44 1.76
N ALA A 493 -25.03 -9.26 0.75
CA ALA A 493 -24.19 -8.87 -0.39
C ALA A 493 -24.97 -8.37 -1.61
N THR A 494 -26.31 -8.35 -1.56
CA THR A 494 -27.16 -8.01 -2.72
C THR A 494 -27.70 -6.59 -2.61
N ALA A 495 -27.51 -5.78 -3.65
CA ALA A 495 -28.13 -4.46 -3.75
C ALA A 495 -29.59 -4.58 -4.18
N VAL A 496 -30.46 -3.85 -3.48
CA VAL A 496 -31.90 -3.77 -3.78
C VAL A 496 -32.36 -2.32 -3.69
N HIS A 497 -33.44 -1.98 -4.40
CA HIS A 497 -34.08 -0.68 -4.31
C HIS A 497 -34.93 -0.57 -3.04
N ILE A 498 -34.97 0.63 -2.46
CA ILE A 498 -36.00 1.02 -1.48
C ILE A 498 -37.30 1.29 -2.25
N GLU A 499 -38.41 0.70 -1.80
CA GLU A 499 -39.72 0.92 -2.38
C GLU A 499 -40.52 1.91 -1.50
N GLU A 500 -41.62 2.48 -2.01
CA GLU A 500 -42.38 3.51 -1.27
C GLU A 500 -42.92 3.01 0.08
N GLY A 501 -43.28 1.73 0.16
CA GLY A 501 -43.87 1.12 1.35
C GLY A 501 -42.90 0.79 2.48
N ASP A 502 -41.58 0.75 2.23
CA ASP A 502 -40.59 0.33 3.23
C ASP A 502 -39.50 1.37 3.53
N VAL A 503 -39.59 2.58 2.96
CA VAL A 503 -38.63 3.68 3.18
C VAL A 503 -38.41 4.02 4.66
N GLY A 504 -39.44 3.91 5.50
CA GLY A 504 -39.36 4.20 6.94
C GLY A 504 -38.50 3.22 7.74
N ASN A 505 -38.13 2.07 7.15
CA ASN A 505 -37.31 1.05 7.80
C ASN A 505 -35.80 1.30 7.64
N TYR A 506 -35.42 2.24 6.79
CA TYR A 506 -34.03 2.50 6.46
C TYR A 506 -33.62 3.93 6.83
N THR A 507 -32.34 4.08 7.13
CA THR A 507 -31.70 5.35 7.42
C THR A 507 -30.75 5.75 6.30
N ILE A 508 -30.22 6.96 6.35
CA ILE A 508 -29.21 7.42 5.40
C ILE A 508 -27.92 6.58 5.47
N HIS A 509 -27.65 5.93 6.61
CA HIS A 509 -26.52 5.01 6.80
C HIS A 509 -26.73 3.66 6.09
N ASP A 510 -27.95 3.34 5.67
CA ASP A 510 -28.25 2.14 4.91
C ASP A 510 -27.97 2.32 3.41
N VAL A 511 -28.14 3.55 2.93
CA VAL A 511 -28.06 3.92 1.51
C VAL A 511 -26.65 3.72 0.94
N VAL A 512 -26.60 3.09 -0.23
CA VAL A 512 -25.40 2.91 -1.04
C VAL A 512 -25.58 3.52 -2.43
N MET A 513 -24.46 3.90 -3.04
CA MET A 513 -24.40 4.37 -4.41
C MET A 513 -23.39 3.52 -5.20
N PRO A 514 -23.66 3.21 -6.48
CA PRO A 514 -22.81 2.33 -7.27
C PRO A 514 -21.58 3.06 -7.81
N LEU A 515 -20.42 2.39 -7.76
CA LEU A 515 -19.32 2.68 -8.67
C LEU A 515 -19.72 2.16 -10.06
N PRO A 516 -19.63 2.97 -11.13
CA PRO A 516 -20.17 2.60 -12.43
C PRO A 516 -19.47 1.36 -12.99
N GLY A 517 -20.25 0.40 -13.50
CA GLY A 517 -19.75 -0.88 -14.00
C GLY A 517 -20.85 -1.73 -14.64
N PHE A 518 -20.47 -2.89 -15.18
CA PHE A 518 -21.39 -3.75 -15.93
C PHE A 518 -22.24 -4.69 -15.05
N ASP A 519 -21.95 -4.80 -13.75
CA ASP A 519 -22.57 -5.74 -12.80
C ASP A 519 -23.21 -5.01 -11.61
N VAL A 520 -23.64 -3.76 -11.83
CA VAL A 520 -24.33 -2.93 -10.83
C VAL A 520 -25.70 -2.48 -11.32
N ILE A 521 -26.61 -2.24 -10.38
CA ILE A 521 -27.86 -1.52 -10.62
C ILE A 521 -27.70 -0.07 -10.19
N TYR A 522 -28.46 0.82 -10.82
CA TYR A 522 -28.49 2.25 -10.51
C TYR A 522 -29.77 2.61 -9.75
N PRO A 523 -29.77 3.70 -8.96
CA PRO A 523 -30.97 4.19 -8.30
C PRO A 523 -32.09 4.51 -9.30
N LYS A 524 -33.36 4.28 -8.93
CA LYS A 524 -34.53 4.48 -9.82
C LYS A 524 -34.96 5.95 -9.97
N HIS A 525 -34.47 6.83 -9.10
CA HIS A 525 -34.77 8.26 -9.13
C HIS A 525 -33.78 9.05 -10.01
N LYS A 526 -33.93 10.37 -10.13
CA LYS A 526 -33.17 11.26 -11.05
C LYS A 526 -31.64 11.06 -11.07
N ILE A 527 -31.03 10.62 -9.97
CA ILE A 527 -29.57 10.38 -9.96
C ILE A 527 -29.15 9.26 -10.92
N GLY A 528 -30.00 8.26 -11.19
CA GLY A 528 -29.73 7.24 -12.20
C GLY A 528 -29.56 7.85 -13.60
N GLU A 529 -30.38 8.86 -13.94
CA GLU A 529 -30.24 9.63 -15.18
C GLU A 529 -28.97 10.47 -15.18
N ALA A 530 -28.64 11.11 -14.05
CA ALA A 530 -27.41 11.90 -13.91
C ALA A 530 -26.13 11.07 -14.11
N TYR A 531 -26.12 9.78 -13.71
CA TYR A 531 -25.02 8.86 -14.05
C TYR A 531 -24.89 8.68 -15.56
N LYS A 532 -26.01 8.45 -16.24
CA LYS A 532 -26.05 8.25 -17.69
C LYS A 532 -25.54 9.48 -18.42
N GLU A 533 -25.99 10.67 -18.04
CA GLU A 533 -25.52 11.94 -18.62
C GLU A 533 -24.01 12.12 -18.46
N MET A 534 -23.49 11.88 -17.25
CA MET A 534 -22.05 12.05 -16.97
C MET A 534 -21.18 11.06 -17.76
N LEU A 535 -21.59 9.79 -17.84
CA LEU A 535 -20.86 8.77 -18.61
C LEU A 535 -20.93 9.04 -20.12
N VAL A 536 -22.09 9.46 -20.64
CA VAL A 536 -22.25 9.81 -22.07
C VAL A 536 -21.40 11.03 -22.44
N ALA A 537 -21.26 12.02 -21.55
CA ALA A 537 -20.38 13.17 -21.76
C ALA A 537 -18.91 12.76 -21.93
N ASP A 538 -18.50 11.63 -21.33
CA ASP A 538 -17.18 11.02 -21.52
C ASP A 538 -17.18 9.89 -22.59
N ASN A 539 -18.20 9.82 -23.45
CA ASN A 539 -18.36 8.79 -24.50
C ASN A 539 -18.37 7.34 -23.97
N LEU A 540 -18.87 7.13 -22.75
CA LEU A 540 -19.06 5.81 -22.14
C LEU A 540 -20.54 5.45 -22.08
N ASP A 541 -20.84 4.16 -22.32
CA ASP A 541 -22.21 3.64 -22.23
C ASP A 541 -22.45 2.99 -20.87
N ILE A 542 -23.37 3.56 -20.09
CA ILE A 542 -23.80 3.05 -18.78
C ILE A 542 -24.30 1.60 -18.84
N ASN A 543 -24.93 1.18 -19.95
CA ASN A 543 -25.48 -0.16 -20.13
C ASN A 543 -24.42 -1.19 -20.55
N ASN A 544 -23.26 -0.72 -21.00
CA ASN A 544 -22.18 -1.57 -21.48
C ASN A 544 -20.80 -1.05 -21.06
N MET A 545 -20.54 -1.06 -19.76
CA MET A 545 -19.24 -0.73 -19.17
C MET A 545 -18.18 -1.84 -19.35
N ARG A 546 -18.37 -2.76 -20.30
CA ARG A 546 -17.35 -3.76 -20.66
C ARG A 546 -16.32 -3.12 -21.58
N HIS A 547 -15.06 -3.36 -21.28
CA HIS A 547 -13.95 -2.85 -22.07
C HIS A 547 -13.42 -3.95 -23.00
N LYS A 548 -13.00 -3.58 -24.22
CA LYS A 548 -12.44 -4.52 -25.21
C LYS A 548 -11.25 -5.31 -24.66
N ILE A 549 -10.42 -4.64 -23.86
CA ILE A 549 -9.35 -5.26 -23.08
C ILE A 549 -9.91 -5.67 -21.71
N ARG A 550 -9.89 -6.98 -21.44
CA ARG A 550 -10.46 -7.61 -20.24
C ARG A 550 -9.99 -6.96 -18.94
N ASP A 551 -8.72 -6.59 -18.85
CA ASP A 551 -8.14 -5.99 -17.64
C ASP A 551 -8.83 -4.69 -17.22
N TYR A 552 -9.42 -3.95 -18.16
CA TYR A 552 -10.05 -2.65 -17.90
C TYR A 552 -11.58 -2.72 -17.88
N SER A 553 -12.15 -3.92 -17.92
CA SER A 553 -13.60 -4.11 -17.75
C SER A 553 -13.97 -3.95 -16.28
N LEU A 554 -14.84 -2.98 -15.98
CA LEU A 554 -15.23 -2.62 -14.62
C LEU A 554 -16.55 -3.30 -14.24
N SER A 555 -16.53 -4.22 -13.27
CA SER A 555 -17.77 -4.80 -12.74
C SER A 555 -18.63 -3.77 -12.01
N GLY A 556 -17.99 -2.79 -11.37
CA GLY A 556 -18.63 -1.90 -10.41
C GLY A 556 -18.67 -2.53 -9.01
N ALA A 557 -19.12 -1.74 -8.04
CA ALA A 557 -19.30 -2.11 -6.64
C ALA A 557 -20.27 -1.12 -5.98
N TYR A 558 -20.68 -1.37 -4.74
CA TYR A 558 -21.54 -0.46 -3.98
C TYR A 558 -20.77 0.16 -2.81
N ARG A 559 -21.02 1.44 -2.56
CA ARG A 559 -20.37 2.20 -1.49
C ARG A 559 -21.41 2.99 -0.71
N LYS A 560 -21.33 2.93 0.63
CA LYS A 560 -22.16 3.71 1.55
C LYS A 560 -21.93 5.20 1.36
N ILE A 561 -22.99 6.00 1.35
CA ILE A 561 -22.89 7.45 1.11
C ILE A 561 -22.49 8.24 2.35
N ILE A 562 -22.93 7.82 3.54
CA ILE A 562 -22.57 8.41 4.84
C ILE A 562 -21.92 7.34 5.70
N ILE A 563 -20.84 7.73 6.39
CA ILE A 563 -20.19 6.91 7.40
C ILE A 563 -20.32 7.62 8.75
N ARG A 564 -20.85 6.88 9.74
CA ARG A 564 -20.81 7.26 11.14
C ARG A 564 -19.55 6.64 11.77
N PRO A 565 -18.55 7.45 12.18
CA PRO A 565 -17.40 6.93 12.90
C PRO A 565 -17.83 6.31 14.23
N GLN A 566 -17.05 5.31 14.69
CA GLN A 566 -17.24 4.70 16.00
C GLN A 566 -16.20 5.25 16.98
N ASN A 567 -16.44 5.07 18.29
CA ASN A 567 -15.51 5.42 19.35
C ASN A 567 -14.99 6.87 19.26
N VAL A 568 -15.90 7.81 18.98
CA VAL A 568 -15.56 9.23 18.82
C VAL A 568 -15.38 9.90 20.18
N SER A 569 -14.20 10.45 20.42
CA SER A 569 -13.88 11.33 21.55
C SER A 569 -13.00 12.49 21.11
N TRP A 570 -13.04 13.60 21.84
CA TRP A 570 -12.23 14.77 21.55
C TRP A 570 -11.89 15.57 22.80
N GLU A 571 -10.85 16.36 22.69
CA GLU A 571 -10.42 17.32 23.70
C GLU A 571 -9.74 18.52 23.02
N VAL A 572 -9.91 19.70 23.63
CA VAL A 572 -9.19 20.90 23.22
C VAL A 572 -7.98 21.07 24.14
N VAL A 573 -6.81 21.15 23.52
CA VAL A 573 -5.52 21.22 24.20
C VAL A 573 -4.88 22.58 23.94
N ALA A 574 -4.46 23.27 24.99
CA ALA A 574 -3.64 24.47 24.87
C ALA A 574 -2.16 24.09 24.72
N TYR A 575 -1.42 24.81 23.88
CA TYR A 575 0.01 24.61 23.67
C TYR A 575 0.72 25.90 23.21
N ASP A 576 2.02 25.98 23.43
CA ASP A 576 2.85 27.14 23.04
C ASP A 576 3.80 26.84 21.89
N ASP A 577 4.38 25.63 21.85
CA ASP A 577 5.37 25.22 20.86
C ASP A 577 4.79 24.13 19.92
N PRO A 578 4.66 24.39 18.61
CA PRO A 578 4.24 23.40 17.61
C PRO A 578 5.12 22.14 17.56
N LYS A 579 6.39 22.21 17.99
CA LYS A 579 7.33 21.08 17.98
C LYS A 579 7.06 20.08 19.09
N ILE A 580 6.25 20.42 20.10
CA ILE A 580 5.94 19.50 21.20
C ILE A 580 4.83 18.52 20.76
N PRO A 581 5.04 17.20 20.89
CA PRO A 581 3.97 16.22 20.72
C PRO A 581 2.87 16.44 21.77
N LEU A 582 1.59 16.41 21.38
CA LEU A 582 0.46 16.64 22.31
C LEU A 582 -0.07 15.34 22.94
N PHE A 583 0.49 14.20 22.59
CA PHE A 583 0.15 12.89 23.16
C PHE A 583 1.32 11.92 22.94
N THR A 584 1.27 10.77 23.62
CA THR A 584 2.31 9.74 23.54
C THR A 584 2.00 8.69 22.50
N THR A 585 3.02 8.28 21.75
CA THR A 585 2.95 7.16 20.82
C THR A 585 3.14 5.82 21.54
N ASP A 586 2.86 4.73 20.85
CA ASP A 586 3.14 3.37 21.34
C ASP A 586 4.62 3.19 21.69
N LEU A 587 5.53 3.71 20.85
CA LEU A 587 6.97 3.65 21.08
C LEU A 587 7.39 4.49 22.30
N ASP A 588 6.80 5.69 22.49
CA ASP A 588 7.09 6.51 23.65
C ASP A 588 6.68 5.82 24.96
N LYS A 589 5.55 5.11 24.96
CA LYS A 589 5.08 4.33 26.11
C LYS A 589 6.02 3.16 26.42
N LEU A 590 6.47 2.44 25.40
CA LEU A 590 7.43 1.35 25.54
C LEU A 590 8.80 1.81 26.06
N GLU A 591 9.25 2.99 25.64
CA GLU A 591 10.50 3.60 26.09
C GLU A 591 10.37 4.29 27.45
N GLY A 592 9.18 4.30 28.06
CA GLY A 592 8.93 4.94 29.36
C GLY A 592 9.09 6.45 29.34
N LYS A 593 8.89 7.10 28.18
CA LYS A 593 8.99 8.56 28.08
C LYS A 593 7.87 9.24 28.88
N PRO A 594 8.16 10.36 29.56
CA PRO A 594 7.16 11.08 30.34
C PRO A 594 6.05 11.64 29.42
N LEU A 595 4.83 11.70 29.96
CA LEU A 595 3.71 12.36 29.28
C LEU A 595 4.04 13.84 29.04
N PRO A 596 3.66 14.42 27.88
CA PRO A 596 3.80 15.84 27.65
C PRO A 596 3.05 16.64 28.73
N VAL A 597 3.76 17.52 29.44
CA VAL A 597 3.13 18.47 30.35
C VAL A 597 2.59 19.62 29.51
N LEU A 598 1.27 19.68 29.39
CA LEU A 598 0.58 20.67 28.58
C LEU A 598 0.11 21.83 29.46
N PRO A 599 0.24 23.09 29.00
CA PRO A 599 -0.24 24.24 29.75
C PRO A 599 -1.78 24.23 29.83
N THR A 600 -2.33 24.78 30.91
CA THR A 600 -3.78 24.98 31.06
C THR A 600 -4.30 26.15 30.22
N ASP A 601 -3.45 27.14 29.96
CA ASP A 601 -3.69 28.26 29.07
C ASP A 601 -2.42 28.51 28.26
N GLY A 602 -2.54 28.58 26.94
CA GLY A 602 -1.41 28.57 26.01
C GLY A 602 -1.71 29.43 24.80
N LYS A 603 -0.64 29.86 24.11
CA LYS A 603 -0.73 30.77 22.96
C LYS A 603 -1.59 30.21 21.83
N PHE A 604 -1.63 28.89 21.68
CA PHE A 604 -2.37 28.19 20.64
C PHE A 604 -3.29 27.14 21.23
N ARG A 605 -4.33 26.80 20.46
CA ARG A 605 -5.29 25.73 20.78
C ARG A 605 -5.21 24.66 19.69
N ALA A 606 -5.29 23.40 20.10
CA ALA A 606 -5.35 22.25 19.22
C ALA A 606 -6.58 21.41 19.54
N LEU A 607 -7.19 20.81 18.52
CA LEU A 607 -8.28 19.85 18.67
C LEU A 607 -7.70 18.45 18.49
N LYS A 608 -7.64 17.68 19.57
CA LYS A 608 -7.29 16.26 19.51
C LYS A 608 -8.59 15.45 19.38
N MET A 609 -8.62 14.55 18.41
CA MET A 609 -9.77 13.71 18.10
C MET A 609 -9.33 12.26 17.98
N ASP A 610 -10.15 11.36 18.53
CA ASP A 610 -9.99 9.93 18.41
C ASP A 610 -11.27 9.34 17.79
N PHE A 611 -11.15 8.51 16.76
CA PHE A 611 -12.30 7.88 16.10
C PHE A 611 -11.89 6.67 15.24
N SER A 612 -12.80 5.71 15.09
CA SER A 612 -12.62 4.53 14.26
C SER A 612 -13.43 4.60 12.96
N LEU A 613 -12.79 4.27 11.84
CA LEU A 613 -13.43 4.22 10.52
C LEU A 613 -13.35 2.82 9.90
N PRO A 614 -14.39 2.39 9.17
CA PRO A 614 -14.35 1.13 8.41
C PRO A 614 -13.34 1.21 7.24
N PRO A 615 -13.02 0.07 6.59
CA PRO A 615 -12.07 0.03 5.49
C PRO A 615 -12.57 0.85 4.31
N SER A 616 -11.67 1.25 3.41
CA SER A 616 -11.99 2.09 2.25
C SER A 616 -12.62 3.44 2.60
N THR A 617 -12.33 3.99 3.78
CA THR A 617 -12.83 5.28 4.25
C THR A 617 -11.65 6.24 4.49
N TYR A 618 -11.84 7.53 4.23
CA TYR A 618 -10.79 8.54 4.28
C TYR A 618 -10.97 9.43 5.52
N ALA A 619 -10.01 9.39 6.46
CA ALA A 619 -10.03 10.25 7.64
C ALA A 619 -10.00 11.74 7.29
N THR A 620 -9.36 12.12 6.18
CA THR A 620 -9.40 13.50 5.66
C THR A 620 -10.82 13.98 5.38
N MET A 621 -11.75 13.11 4.99
CA MET A 621 -13.15 13.50 4.75
C MET A 621 -13.94 13.68 6.05
N ALA A 622 -13.60 12.96 7.11
CA ALA A 622 -14.14 13.21 8.45
C ALA A 622 -13.63 14.55 9.00
N ILE A 623 -12.32 14.83 8.85
CA ILE A 623 -11.71 16.09 9.27
C ILE A 623 -12.28 17.28 8.46
N ARG A 624 -12.47 17.08 7.16
CA ARG A 624 -13.12 18.05 6.27
C ARG A 624 -14.52 18.41 6.78
N GLU A 625 -15.29 17.43 7.22
CA GLU A 625 -16.63 17.66 7.79
C GLU A 625 -16.56 18.50 9.07
N VAL A 626 -15.57 18.25 9.95
CA VAL A 626 -15.38 19.00 11.20
C VAL A 626 -14.93 20.44 10.95
N LEU A 627 -13.99 20.67 10.04
CA LEU A 627 -13.46 22.01 9.77
C LEU A 627 -14.36 22.82 8.82
N LYS A 628 -15.13 22.13 7.97
CA LYS A 628 -15.82 22.68 6.80
C LYS A 628 -14.92 23.51 5.90
N MET A 629 -13.68 23.07 5.78
CA MET A 629 -12.65 23.67 4.93
C MET A 629 -12.11 22.63 3.98
N ASP A 630 -11.71 23.08 2.80
CA ASP A 630 -11.08 22.21 1.81
C ASP A 630 -9.71 21.75 2.33
N THR A 631 -9.53 20.42 2.35
CA THR A 631 -8.39 19.69 2.90
C THR A 631 -7.31 19.39 1.86
N SER A 632 -7.42 19.96 0.66
CA SER A 632 -6.39 19.88 -0.38
C SER A 632 -5.06 20.42 0.13
N ILE A 633 -3.98 19.85 -0.43
CA ILE A 633 -2.62 20.27 -0.10
C ILE A 633 -2.46 21.78 -0.34
N LYS A 634 -3.06 22.31 -1.40
CA LYS A 634 -3.05 23.75 -1.72
C LYS A 634 -3.51 24.61 -0.53
N ASN A 635 -4.62 24.25 0.11
CA ASN A 635 -5.14 25.03 1.24
C ASN A 635 -4.36 24.78 2.53
N GLN A 636 -3.99 23.53 2.82
CA GLN A 636 -3.23 23.19 4.03
C GLN A 636 -1.83 23.83 4.01
N THR A 637 -1.18 23.89 2.84
CA THR A 637 0.10 24.58 2.69
C THR A 637 -0.02 26.09 2.92
N GLN A 638 -1.11 26.74 2.47
CA GLN A 638 -1.34 28.16 2.75
C GLN A 638 -1.44 28.45 4.27
N LEU A 639 -2.15 27.59 5.00
CA LEU A 639 -2.26 27.68 6.45
C LEU A 639 -0.89 27.54 7.15
N ASN A 640 -0.05 26.61 6.67
CA ASN A 640 1.31 26.41 7.18
C ASN A 640 2.25 27.59 6.85
N THR A 641 2.17 28.17 5.64
CA THR A 641 3.06 29.28 5.24
C THR A 641 2.76 30.60 5.94
N THR A 642 1.51 30.80 6.39
CA THR A 642 1.13 32.02 7.14
C THR A 642 1.82 32.07 8.51
N TRP A 643 2.31 30.92 8.99
CA TRP A 643 3.02 30.75 10.26
C TRP A 643 4.54 30.97 10.18
N LEU A 644 5.14 30.87 8.99
CA LEU A 644 6.59 31.05 8.78
C LEU A 644 6.98 32.53 8.54
N ARG A 645 6.06 33.47 8.75
CA ARG A 645 6.31 34.92 8.67
C ARG A 645 6.39 35.58 10.02
#